data_AF-A0A8D0YL42-F1
#
_entry.id   AF-A0A8D0YL42-F1
#
_cell.length_a   1.000
_cell.length_b   1.000
_cell.length_c   1.000
_cell.angle_alpha   90.00
_cell.angle_beta   90.00
_cell.angle_gamma   90.00
#
_symmetry.space_group_name_H-M   'P 1'
#
loop_
_entity.id
_entity.type
_entity.pdbx_description
1 polymer ?
#
loop_
_entity_poly.entity_id
_entity_poly.type
_entity_poly.pdbx_seq_one_letter_code
_entity_poly.pdbx_strand_id
1 'polypeptide(L)'
;MRSKEVSCQELKAEMENYKESNARKASLLTSLRDRVQELEEESVVLSTSKIRTEIAAHSAVKENQELKKNFVELDEKLQKCLKDNEENKKQVLQSCRKHEKFLAALRDSLDPEKKNEKASDEDLILKVGELCKENALVKGQIVALEETVSVHEMEAEASRETIVRLASEVNREQKKAASCTEEKDKLNQDLLTAVEAKEALEKEVKILQERLLAGQRVWDASKQELSLLKKSSLELEKSCKASLDAAAASQSQYSSFREKIAALLRGGSGPLKPTEDAILERIREMGSQEESGKQMVTQLEAQISELVEQLGNESGFHQKALQRAQKAENKLETLQGQLTHLEGELVSGDVLRDTLHVEKQKYLQFLDQLSEKMKLDRMAAELGFDMRLEVVLARTEQLVRLESNAVIEHKTIAHNLQRKLKTQKERLESKELHVNLLRQKIAQLEEERQMRSALTVERDEAKVTIRKLQKQVERLQKELSLCREMNTELKAKLADTNELKIKTLEQTKTIEDLNKSRDTLEKMKEKAEKKLLSVKSELDTAEHEAKENKERAKNMLEVVTSETKTLKKSLEEAEKREKQPILRCIACPSEVTLHVEVLEGQEQESLLLFTLTSAILTGRKPDFLQAGVEKCNMLKKKKILYSICLHRQTQQNKTPRNGWRKCQMVHGKIRRQRNGFGVRKSNLCRLLKSRTQLISDTKCSVTEDRPNEKVRKMLPEHTSSLLL
;
A
#
# COMPACT_ATOMS: atom_id res chain seq x y z
N MET A 1 -132.28 -112.36 53.34
CA MET A 1 -130.86 -112.34 53.78
C MET A 1 -129.86 -112.73 52.69
N ARG A 2 -130.08 -112.45 51.39
CA ARG A 2 -129.04 -112.57 50.33
C ARG A 2 -128.87 -111.33 49.44
N SER A 3 -129.75 -110.32 49.57
CA SER A 3 -129.75 -109.12 48.71
C SER A 3 -128.95 -107.93 49.27
N LYS A 4 -128.46 -107.98 50.53
CA LYS A 4 -127.66 -106.89 51.14
C LYS A 4 -126.14 -107.15 51.08
N GLU A 5 -125.72 -108.40 50.91
CA GLU A 5 -124.30 -108.77 50.77
C GLU A 5 -123.71 -108.24 49.44
N VAL A 6 -124.47 -108.40 48.35
CA VAL A 6 -124.06 -108.06 46.97
C VAL A 6 -123.79 -106.55 46.83
N SER A 7 -124.73 -105.71 47.28
CA SER A 7 -124.58 -104.25 47.24
C SER A 7 -123.38 -103.72 48.04
N CYS A 8 -123.01 -104.42 49.13
CA CYS A 8 -121.80 -104.09 49.91
C CYS A 8 -120.50 -104.45 49.18
N GLN A 9 -120.50 -105.48 48.32
CA GLN A 9 -119.35 -105.83 47.49
C GLN A 9 -119.21 -104.88 46.29
N GLU A 10 -120.33 -104.49 45.67
CA GLU A 10 -120.37 -103.54 44.56
C GLU A 10 -119.83 -102.15 44.96
N LEU A 11 -120.30 -101.59 46.08
CA LEU A 11 -119.78 -100.31 46.61
C LEU A 11 -118.27 -100.36 46.95
N LYS A 12 -117.76 -101.53 47.35
CA LYS A 12 -116.33 -101.73 47.60
C LYS A 12 -115.53 -101.73 46.30
N ALA A 13 -116.05 -102.35 45.24
CA ALA A 13 -115.45 -102.34 43.92
C ALA A 13 -115.46 -100.93 43.29
N GLU A 14 -116.55 -100.17 43.44
CA GLU A 14 -116.59 -98.76 43.01
C GLU A 14 -115.61 -97.89 43.79
N MET A 15 -115.46 -98.08 45.10
CA MET A 15 -114.49 -97.35 45.91
C MET A 15 -113.03 -97.65 45.50
N GLU A 16 -112.70 -98.91 45.21
CA GLU A 16 -111.35 -99.25 44.69
C GLU A 16 -111.15 -98.74 43.25
N ASN A 17 -112.16 -98.81 42.38
CA ASN A 17 -112.10 -98.16 41.06
C ASN A 17 -111.89 -96.64 41.16
N TYR A 18 -112.52 -95.97 42.13
CA TYR A 18 -112.32 -94.54 42.38
C TYR A 18 -110.92 -94.24 42.92
N LYS A 19 -110.39 -95.06 43.82
CA LYS A 19 -108.99 -94.96 44.29
C LYS A 19 -108.01 -95.17 43.15
N GLU A 20 -108.20 -96.18 42.31
CA GLU A 20 -107.32 -96.46 41.18
C GLU A 20 -107.39 -95.34 40.14
N SER A 21 -108.59 -94.85 39.81
CA SER A 21 -108.79 -93.67 38.95
C SER A 21 -108.10 -92.43 39.52
N ASN A 22 -108.20 -92.21 40.84
CA ASN A 22 -107.55 -91.08 41.51
C ASN A 22 -106.02 -91.25 41.57
N ALA A 23 -105.50 -92.46 41.78
CA ALA A 23 -104.08 -92.76 41.75
C ALA A 23 -103.49 -92.59 40.34
N ARG A 24 -104.20 -93.03 39.29
CA ARG A 24 -103.84 -92.78 37.89
C ARG A 24 -103.83 -91.28 37.57
N LYS A 25 -104.83 -90.51 38.03
CA LYS A 25 -104.85 -89.04 37.89
C LYS A 25 -103.75 -88.35 38.67
N ALA A 26 -103.44 -88.80 39.88
CA ALA A 26 -102.34 -88.27 40.70
C ALA A 26 -100.97 -88.57 40.05
N SER A 27 -100.75 -89.79 39.56
CA SER A 27 -99.54 -90.18 38.83
C SER A 27 -99.36 -89.37 37.54
N LEU A 28 -100.44 -89.13 36.78
CA LEU A 28 -100.42 -88.24 35.61
C LEU A 28 -100.11 -86.78 36.01
N LEU A 29 -100.66 -86.29 37.12
CA LEU A 29 -100.35 -84.95 37.64
C LEU A 29 -98.90 -84.81 38.09
N THR A 30 -98.33 -85.84 38.72
CA THR A 30 -96.89 -85.88 39.07
C THR A 30 -96.06 -85.89 37.79
N SER A 31 -96.32 -86.80 36.85
CA SER A 31 -95.59 -86.84 35.56
C SER A 31 -95.69 -85.54 34.76
N LEU A 32 -96.83 -84.85 34.78
CA LEU A 32 -96.98 -83.54 34.14
C LEU A 32 -96.25 -82.42 34.90
N ARG A 33 -96.12 -82.50 36.24
CA ARG A 33 -95.30 -81.58 37.03
C ARG A 33 -93.81 -81.81 36.79
N ASP A 34 -93.36 -83.07 36.80
CA ASP A 34 -91.98 -83.45 36.52
C ASP A 34 -91.59 -82.96 35.11
N ARG A 35 -92.45 -83.18 34.12
CA ARG A 35 -92.32 -82.65 32.74
C ARG A 35 -92.26 -81.13 32.67
N VAL A 36 -93.07 -80.41 33.47
CA VAL A 36 -93.03 -78.95 33.53
C VAL A 36 -91.73 -78.47 34.19
N GLN A 37 -91.29 -79.13 35.27
CA GLN A 37 -90.02 -78.82 35.92
C GLN A 37 -88.83 -79.10 34.98
N GLU A 38 -88.82 -80.22 34.26
CA GLU A 38 -87.82 -80.50 33.22
C GLU A 38 -87.78 -79.39 32.16
N LEU A 39 -88.94 -78.94 31.66
CA LEU A 39 -89.02 -77.85 30.67
C LEU A 39 -88.62 -76.49 31.25
N GLU A 40 -88.87 -76.22 32.54
CA GLU A 40 -88.40 -75.03 33.24
C GLU A 40 -86.88 -75.06 33.44
N GLU A 41 -86.31 -76.21 33.84
CA GLU A 41 -84.86 -76.42 33.97
C GLU A 41 -84.17 -76.34 32.61
N GLU A 42 -84.71 -76.97 31.55
CA GLU A 42 -84.24 -76.81 30.17
C GLU A 42 -84.30 -75.35 29.71
N SER A 43 -85.37 -74.62 30.03
CA SER A 43 -85.51 -73.18 29.72
C SER A 43 -84.44 -72.34 30.44
N VAL A 44 -84.11 -72.64 31.70
CA VAL A 44 -83.03 -72.00 32.45
C VAL A 44 -81.65 -72.37 31.89
N VAL A 45 -81.43 -73.63 31.51
CA VAL A 45 -80.17 -74.06 30.86
C VAL A 45 -80.02 -73.42 29.48
N LEU A 46 -81.09 -73.33 28.68
CA LEU A 46 -81.07 -72.77 27.33
C LEU A 46 -80.92 -71.24 27.36
N SER A 47 -81.55 -70.55 28.31
CA SER A 47 -81.36 -69.11 28.52
C SER A 47 -79.97 -68.77 29.07
N THR A 48 -79.44 -69.53 30.04
CA THR A 48 -78.05 -69.33 30.50
C THR A 48 -77.02 -69.72 29.44
N SER A 49 -77.28 -70.73 28.60
CA SER A 49 -76.46 -71.06 27.43
C SER A 49 -76.47 -69.92 26.40
N LYS A 50 -77.66 -69.39 26.07
CA LYS A 50 -77.82 -68.24 25.18
C LYS A 50 -77.00 -67.04 25.67
N ILE A 51 -77.11 -66.67 26.94
CA ILE A 51 -76.33 -65.57 27.55
C ILE A 51 -74.82 -65.84 27.42
N ARG A 52 -74.35 -67.06 27.69
CA ARG A 52 -72.93 -67.42 27.49
C ARG A 52 -72.50 -67.26 26.03
N THR A 53 -73.31 -67.70 25.07
CA THR A 53 -72.99 -67.55 23.64
C THR A 53 -73.01 -66.09 23.18
N GLU A 54 -73.91 -65.27 23.70
CA GLU A 54 -73.97 -63.83 23.41
C GLU A 54 -72.74 -63.09 23.99
N ILE A 55 -72.31 -63.44 25.21
CA ILE A 55 -71.08 -62.91 25.82
C ILE A 55 -69.84 -63.33 25.01
N ALA A 56 -69.74 -64.61 24.62
CA ALA A 56 -68.64 -65.11 23.82
C ALA A 56 -68.58 -64.43 22.43
N ALA A 57 -69.73 -64.28 21.77
CA ALA A 57 -69.84 -63.55 20.51
C ALA A 57 -69.45 -62.08 20.67
N HIS A 58 -69.87 -61.41 21.74
CA HIS A 58 -69.49 -60.02 22.00
C HIS A 58 -67.99 -59.87 22.29
N SER A 59 -67.35 -60.81 23.00
CA SER A 59 -65.90 -60.83 23.18
C SER A 59 -65.18 -60.99 21.84
N ALA A 60 -65.57 -62.00 21.06
CA ALA A 60 -64.99 -62.26 19.74
C ALA A 60 -65.17 -61.08 18.76
N VAL A 61 -66.31 -60.37 18.81
CA VAL A 61 -66.53 -59.14 18.02
C VAL A 61 -65.61 -58.01 18.49
N LYS A 62 -65.44 -57.81 19.80
CA LYS A 62 -64.54 -56.80 20.36
C LYS A 62 -63.07 -57.09 19.98
N GLU A 63 -62.62 -58.33 20.13
CA GLU A 63 -61.30 -58.80 19.71
C GLU A 63 -61.10 -58.61 18.20
N ASN A 64 -62.09 -58.94 17.37
CA ASN A 64 -62.02 -58.68 15.92
C ASN A 64 -61.93 -57.17 15.58
N GLN A 65 -62.60 -56.29 16.34
CA GLN A 65 -62.47 -54.85 16.15
C GLN A 65 -61.08 -54.33 16.56
N GLU A 66 -60.50 -54.89 17.61
CA GLU A 66 -59.15 -54.55 18.08
C GLU A 66 -58.07 -55.05 17.11
N LEU A 67 -58.19 -56.30 16.63
CA LEU A 67 -57.33 -56.85 15.57
C LEU A 67 -57.42 -56.03 14.27
N LYS A 68 -58.61 -55.55 13.89
CA LYS A 68 -58.76 -54.65 12.72
C LYS A 68 -58.06 -53.30 12.91
N LYS A 69 -58.11 -52.69 14.11
CA LYS A 69 -57.35 -51.47 14.41
C LYS A 69 -55.85 -51.71 14.32
N ASN A 70 -55.37 -52.80 14.95
CA ASN A 70 -53.96 -53.18 14.94
C ASN A 70 -53.46 -53.49 13.52
N PHE A 71 -54.29 -54.13 12.69
CA PHE A 71 -53.98 -54.36 11.27
C PHE A 71 -53.80 -53.06 10.48
N VAL A 72 -54.71 -52.09 10.65
CA VAL A 72 -54.59 -50.78 9.99
C VAL A 72 -53.35 -50.02 10.47
N GLU A 73 -53.07 -50.00 11.77
CA GLU A 73 -51.87 -49.35 12.32
C GLU A 73 -50.57 -50.01 11.82
N LEU A 74 -50.55 -51.34 11.68
CA LEU A 74 -49.42 -52.08 11.12
C LEU A 74 -49.26 -51.84 9.60
N ASP A 75 -50.34 -51.76 8.84
CA ASP A 75 -50.28 -51.41 7.41
C ASP A 75 -49.78 -49.96 7.23
N GLU A 76 -50.28 -48.99 8.00
CA GLU A 76 -49.78 -47.62 7.98
C GLU A 76 -48.27 -47.53 8.30
N LYS A 77 -47.80 -48.28 9.30
CA LYS A 77 -46.37 -48.39 9.63
C LYS A 77 -45.56 -49.03 8.51
N LEU A 78 -46.09 -50.08 7.86
CA LEU A 78 -45.45 -50.77 6.76
C LEU A 78 -45.38 -49.87 5.50
N GLN A 79 -46.47 -49.20 5.14
CA GLN A 79 -46.53 -48.22 4.06
C GLN A 79 -45.58 -47.05 4.29
N LYS A 80 -45.44 -46.57 5.53
CA LYS A 80 -44.45 -45.56 5.89
C LYS A 80 -43.02 -46.11 5.71
N CYS A 81 -42.72 -47.28 6.26
CA CYS A 81 -41.42 -47.92 6.14
C CYS A 81 -41.01 -48.16 4.67
N LEU A 82 -41.96 -48.55 3.80
CA LEU A 82 -41.74 -48.69 2.36
C LEU A 82 -41.39 -47.35 1.70
N LYS A 83 -42.10 -46.27 2.01
CA LYS A 83 -41.81 -44.91 1.49
C LYS A 83 -40.44 -44.42 1.95
N ASP A 84 -40.12 -44.56 3.24
CA ASP A 84 -38.83 -44.18 3.82
C ASP A 84 -37.68 -44.99 3.17
N ASN A 85 -37.88 -46.29 2.92
CA ASN A 85 -36.92 -47.15 2.23
C ASN A 85 -36.72 -46.76 0.75
N GLU A 86 -37.80 -46.44 0.03
CA GLU A 86 -37.70 -45.90 -1.33
C GLU A 86 -36.96 -44.56 -1.40
N GLU A 87 -37.22 -43.66 -0.46
CA GLU A 87 -36.51 -42.38 -0.41
C GLU A 87 -35.03 -42.58 -0.10
N ASN A 88 -34.70 -43.42 0.89
CA ASN A 88 -33.32 -43.78 1.20
C ASN A 88 -32.60 -44.39 -0.03
N LYS A 89 -33.25 -45.30 -0.78
CA LYS A 89 -32.72 -45.83 -2.04
C LYS A 89 -32.47 -44.74 -3.08
N LYS A 90 -33.40 -43.78 -3.24
CA LYS A 90 -33.24 -42.63 -4.15
C LYS A 90 -32.07 -41.74 -3.72
N GLN A 91 -31.91 -41.47 -2.41
CA GLN A 91 -30.80 -40.68 -1.86
C GLN A 91 -29.44 -41.39 -2.01
N VAL A 92 -29.38 -42.71 -1.78
CA VAL A 92 -28.17 -43.53 -2.01
C VAL A 92 -27.79 -43.51 -3.49
N LEU A 93 -28.72 -43.79 -4.41
CA LEU A 93 -28.47 -43.73 -5.86
C LEU A 93 -28.03 -42.33 -6.33
N GLN A 94 -28.62 -41.27 -5.78
CA GLN A 94 -28.19 -39.89 -6.07
C GLN A 94 -26.76 -39.64 -5.55
N SER A 95 -26.40 -40.24 -4.41
CA SER A 95 -25.07 -40.11 -3.82
C SER A 95 -24.03 -40.90 -4.61
N CYS A 96 -24.30 -42.16 -5.01
CA CYS A 96 -23.44 -42.93 -5.92
C CYS A 96 -23.16 -42.14 -7.21
N ARG A 97 -24.20 -41.61 -7.86
CA ARG A 97 -24.07 -40.76 -9.07
C ARG A 97 -23.26 -39.47 -8.87
N LYS A 98 -23.14 -38.96 -7.64
CA LYS A 98 -22.25 -37.82 -7.31
C LYS A 98 -20.80 -38.29 -7.16
N HIS A 99 -20.58 -39.42 -6.49
CA HIS A 99 -19.24 -40.01 -6.30
C HIS A 99 -18.64 -40.47 -7.65
N GLU A 100 -19.42 -41.15 -8.49
CA GLU A 100 -19.02 -41.54 -9.85
C GLU A 100 -18.56 -40.33 -10.69
N LYS A 101 -19.31 -39.22 -10.64
CA LYS A 101 -18.96 -37.97 -11.35
C LYS A 101 -17.71 -37.31 -10.77
N PHE A 102 -17.52 -37.37 -9.46
CA PHE A 102 -16.32 -36.87 -8.81
C PHE A 102 -15.09 -37.70 -9.20
N LEU A 103 -15.18 -39.04 -9.16
CA LEU A 103 -14.11 -39.95 -9.59
C LEU A 103 -13.77 -39.78 -11.07
N ALA A 104 -14.77 -39.61 -11.95
CA ALA A 104 -14.54 -39.33 -13.37
C ALA A 104 -13.79 -38.00 -13.57
N ALA A 105 -14.23 -36.91 -12.92
CA ALA A 105 -13.56 -35.62 -12.99
C ALA A 105 -12.14 -35.64 -12.39
N LEU A 106 -11.93 -36.43 -11.34
CA LEU A 106 -10.61 -36.64 -10.73
C LEU A 106 -9.67 -37.41 -11.68
N ARG A 107 -10.16 -38.49 -12.32
CA ARG A 107 -9.44 -39.24 -13.37
C ARG A 107 -9.04 -38.33 -14.53
N ASP A 108 -9.99 -37.59 -15.09
CA ASP A 108 -9.76 -36.64 -16.20
C ASP A 108 -8.76 -35.52 -15.83
N SER A 109 -8.62 -35.19 -14.54
CA SER A 109 -7.69 -34.14 -14.05
C SER A 109 -6.29 -34.67 -13.74
N LEU A 110 -6.16 -35.97 -13.43
CA LEU A 110 -4.90 -36.61 -13.04
C LEU A 110 -4.20 -37.33 -14.20
N ASP A 111 -4.95 -37.82 -15.19
CA ASP A 111 -4.41 -38.46 -16.39
C ASP A 111 -5.01 -37.83 -17.68
N PRO A 112 -4.40 -36.72 -18.18
CA PRO A 112 -4.79 -36.13 -19.46
C PRO A 112 -4.26 -36.90 -20.67
N GLU A 113 -3.22 -37.74 -20.52
CA GLU A 113 -2.65 -38.56 -21.59
C GLU A 113 -3.21 -39.99 -21.54
N LYS A 114 -4.50 -40.14 -21.89
CA LYS A 114 -5.25 -41.40 -21.94
C LYS A 114 -4.47 -42.60 -22.50
N LYS A 115 -3.68 -43.27 -21.66
CA LYS A 115 -2.95 -44.49 -21.98
C LYS A 115 -3.77 -45.66 -21.44
N ASN A 116 -4.08 -46.57 -22.35
CA ASN A 116 -5.21 -47.49 -22.19
C ASN A 116 -4.98 -48.54 -21.10
N GLU A 117 -5.39 -48.22 -19.88
CA GLU A 117 -5.91 -49.20 -18.92
C GLU A 117 -6.87 -48.50 -17.94
N LYS A 118 -7.83 -49.24 -17.37
CA LYS A 118 -8.73 -48.68 -16.36
C LYS A 118 -7.96 -48.58 -15.04
N ALA A 119 -7.25 -47.48 -14.83
CA ALA A 119 -6.63 -47.17 -13.54
C ALA A 119 -7.62 -47.44 -12.40
N SER A 120 -7.19 -48.21 -11.40
CA SER A 120 -8.02 -48.58 -10.27
C SER A 120 -8.23 -47.36 -9.36
N ASP A 121 -9.17 -47.47 -8.42
CA ASP A 121 -9.32 -46.40 -7.42
C ASP A 121 -8.12 -46.39 -6.44
N GLU A 122 -7.42 -47.52 -6.24
CA GLU A 122 -6.13 -47.54 -5.53
C GLU A 122 -5.04 -46.76 -6.27
N ASP A 123 -4.90 -46.92 -7.60
CA ASP A 123 -3.91 -46.19 -8.41
C ASP A 123 -4.09 -44.67 -8.31
N LEU A 124 -5.36 -44.22 -8.31
CA LEU A 124 -5.71 -42.80 -8.15
C LEU A 124 -5.38 -42.29 -6.74
N ILE A 125 -5.65 -43.08 -5.70
CA ILE A 125 -5.29 -42.74 -4.32
C ILE A 125 -3.77 -42.65 -4.16
N LEU A 126 -3.02 -43.58 -4.73
CA LEU A 126 -1.56 -43.54 -4.78
C LEU A 126 -1.08 -42.27 -5.50
N LYS A 127 -1.65 -41.94 -6.66
CA LYS A 127 -1.21 -40.76 -7.42
C LYS A 127 -1.52 -39.44 -6.74
N VAL A 128 -2.67 -39.32 -6.07
CA VAL A 128 -2.99 -38.17 -5.21
C VAL A 128 -2.00 -38.10 -4.03
N GLY A 129 -1.66 -39.25 -3.42
CA GLY A 129 -0.67 -39.34 -2.34
C GLY A 129 0.75 -38.90 -2.77
N GLU A 130 1.18 -39.27 -3.97
CA GLU A 130 2.42 -38.77 -4.59
C GLU A 130 2.38 -37.25 -4.79
N LEU A 131 1.33 -36.74 -5.44
CA LEU A 131 1.18 -35.30 -5.67
C LEU A 131 1.12 -34.49 -4.36
N CYS A 132 0.54 -35.05 -3.28
CA CYS A 132 0.58 -34.43 -1.97
C CYS A 132 2.00 -34.37 -1.38
N LYS A 133 2.82 -35.42 -1.56
CA LYS A 133 4.24 -35.44 -1.13
C LYS A 133 5.08 -34.48 -1.95
N GLU A 134 4.90 -34.46 -3.27
CA GLU A 134 5.56 -33.51 -4.19
C GLU A 134 5.19 -32.07 -3.84
N ASN A 135 3.90 -31.78 -3.57
CA ASN A 135 3.43 -30.46 -3.16
C ASN A 135 4.04 -30.02 -1.81
N ALA A 136 4.17 -30.94 -0.86
CA ALA A 136 4.85 -30.68 0.42
C ALA A 136 6.36 -30.41 0.21
N LEU A 137 7.03 -31.17 -0.65
CA LEU A 137 8.44 -30.97 -1.00
C LEU A 137 8.66 -29.62 -1.69
N VAL A 138 7.85 -29.28 -2.69
CA VAL A 138 7.91 -28.00 -3.42
C VAL A 138 7.62 -26.83 -2.48
N LYS A 139 6.68 -26.96 -1.54
CA LYS A 139 6.47 -25.94 -0.48
C LYS A 139 7.70 -25.78 0.41
N GLY A 140 8.36 -26.87 0.81
CA GLY A 140 9.62 -26.81 1.54
C GLY A 140 10.74 -26.12 0.75
N GLN A 141 10.83 -26.41 -0.55
CA GLN A 141 11.78 -25.74 -1.46
C GLN A 141 11.47 -24.24 -1.62
N ILE A 142 10.19 -23.85 -1.69
CA ILE A 142 9.78 -22.43 -1.74
C ILE A 142 10.22 -21.72 -0.46
N VAL A 143 9.93 -22.27 0.73
CA VAL A 143 10.33 -21.66 2.01
C VAL A 143 11.86 -21.54 2.12
N ALA A 144 12.60 -22.58 1.74
CA ALA A 144 14.08 -22.52 1.73
C ALA A 144 14.61 -21.46 0.75
N LEU A 145 13.99 -21.29 -0.42
CA LEU A 145 14.34 -20.24 -1.37
C LEU A 145 13.99 -18.85 -0.84
N GLU A 146 12.82 -18.66 -0.23
CA GLU A 146 12.40 -17.42 0.43
C GLU A 146 13.37 -17.02 1.55
N GLU A 147 13.83 -17.98 2.37
CA GLU A 147 14.88 -17.77 3.38
C GLU A 147 16.21 -17.33 2.75
N THR A 148 16.68 -17.99 1.68
CA THR A 148 17.92 -17.58 1.00
C THR A 148 17.83 -16.21 0.33
N VAL A 149 16.67 -15.85 -0.23
CA VAL A 149 16.42 -14.52 -0.79
C VAL A 149 16.46 -13.47 0.32
N SER A 150 15.77 -13.71 1.44
CA SER A 150 15.78 -12.82 2.61
C SER A 150 17.21 -12.58 3.14
N VAL A 151 18.02 -13.64 3.29
CA VAL A 151 19.43 -13.52 3.69
C VAL A 151 20.22 -12.67 2.70
N HIS A 152 20.10 -12.92 1.40
CA HIS A 152 20.79 -12.12 0.38
C HIS A 152 20.29 -10.67 0.29
N GLU A 153 19.02 -10.40 0.57
CA GLU A 153 18.49 -9.04 0.67
C GLU A 153 19.11 -8.29 1.86
N MET A 154 19.20 -8.93 3.03
CA MET A 154 19.89 -8.38 4.21
C MET A 154 21.39 -8.14 3.96
N GLU A 155 22.08 -9.10 3.33
CA GLU A 155 23.49 -8.95 2.94
C GLU A 155 23.69 -7.79 1.95
N ALA A 156 22.79 -7.65 0.97
CA ALA A 156 22.83 -6.58 -0.02
C ALA A 156 22.44 -5.21 0.58
N GLU A 157 21.62 -5.17 1.62
CA GLU A 157 21.30 -3.96 2.37
C GLU A 157 22.50 -3.52 3.22
N ALA A 158 23.08 -4.40 4.04
CA ALA A 158 24.30 -4.12 4.81
C ALA A 158 25.50 -3.72 3.92
N SER A 159 25.61 -4.32 2.74
CA SER A 159 26.60 -3.94 1.73
C SER A 159 26.35 -2.52 1.18
N ARG A 160 25.09 -2.17 0.88
CA ARG A 160 24.70 -0.83 0.43
C ARG A 160 24.95 0.23 1.52
N GLU A 161 24.61 -0.05 2.77
CA GLU A 161 24.93 0.84 3.90
C GLU A 161 26.44 1.06 4.05
N THR A 162 27.24 -0.02 3.92
CA THR A 162 28.71 0.07 3.97
C THR A 162 29.26 0.92 2.83
N ILE A 163 28.75 0.75 1.60
CA ILE A 163 29.14 1.59 0.44
C ILE A 163 28.76 3.06 0.67
N VAL A 164 27.56 3.34 1.18
CA VAL A 164 27.11 4.72 1.48
C VAL A 164 27.99 5.35 2.57
N ARG A 165 28.31 4.61 3.63
CA ARG A 165 29.23 5.07 4.69
C ARG A 165 30.61 5.37 4.14
N LEU A 166 31.23 4.44 3.40
CA LEU A 166 32.54 4.64 2.79
C LEU A 166 32.53 5.81 1.78
N ALA A 167 31.49 5.97 0.98
CA ALA A 167 31.34 7.12 0.09
C ALA A 167 31.25 8.44 0.87
N SER A 168 30.60 8.47 2.03
CA SER A 168 30.56 9.65 2.91
C SER A 168 31.93 9.96 3.53
N GLU A 169 32.68 8.92 3.93
CA GLU A 169 34.04 9.03 4.46
C GLU A 169 35.02 9.55 3.39
N VAL A 170 34.98 9.00 2.18
CA VAL A 170 35.76 9.46 1.02
C VAL A 170 35.42 10.91 0.67
N ASN A 171 34.15 11.30 0.61
CA ASN A 171 33.75 12.69 0.37
C ASN A 171 34.26 13.66 1.45
N ARG A 172 34.33 13.22 2.71
CA ARG A 172 34.87 14.01 3.82
C ARG A 172 36.38 14.15 3.72
N GLU A 173 37.12 13.08 3.43
CA GLU A 173 38.57 13.15 3.23
C GLU A 173 38.94 13.92 1.96
N GLN A 174 38.17 13.82 0.88
CA GLN A 174 38.38 14.63 -0.33
C GLN A 174 38.22 16.12 -0.06
N LYS A 175 37.22 16.53 0.76
CA LYS A 175 37.06 17.92 1.20
C LYS A 175 38.22 18.41 2.07
N LYS A 176 38.73 17.58 2.97
CA LYS A 176 39.93 17.91 3.77
C LYS A 176 41.18 18.01 2.90
N ALA A 177 41.36 17.10 1.94
CA ALA A 177 42.48 17.12 1.02
C ALA A 177 42.47 18.38 0.13
N ALA A 178 41.29 18.81 -0.34
CA ALA A 178 41.11 20.08 -1.03
C ALA A 178 41.50 21.27 -0.11
N SER A 179 40.94 21.35 1.10
CA SER A 179 41.28 22.40 2.08
C SER A 179 42.77 22.44 2.43
N CYS A 180 43.42 21.28 2.58
CA CYS A 180 44.85 21.17 2.85
C CYS A 180 45.70 21.60 1.63
N THR A 181 45.21 21.34 0.42
CA THR A 181 45.85 21.82 -0.82
C THR A 181 45.75 23.35 -0.92
N GLU A 182 44.57 23.93 -0.65
CA GLU A 182 44.35 25.38 -0.59
C GLU A 182 45.24 26.05 0.47
N GLU A 183 45.35 25.48 1.67
CA GLU A 183 46.25 25.96 2.73
C GLU A 183 47.73 25.87 2.32
N LYS A 184 48.14 24.77 1.71
CA LYS A 184 49.52 24.57 1.21
C LYS A 184 49.86 25.54 0.08
N ASP A 185 48.94 25.76 -0.87
CA ASP A 185 49.15 26.72 -1.96
C ASP A 185 49.19 28.17 -1.45
N LYS A 186 48.39 28.51 -0.44
CA LYS A 186 48.50 29.79 0.28
C LYS A 186 49.86 29.94 0.98
N LEU A 187 50.33 28.92 1.72
CA LEU A 187 51.63 28.94 2.37
C LEU A 187 52.79 29.06 1.37
N ASN A 188 52.67 28.45 0.18
CA ASN A 188 53.64 28.62 -0.90
C ASN A 188 53.67 30.07 -1.43
N GLN A 189 52.50 30.72 -1.56
CA GLN A 189 52.41 32.12 -1.96
C GLN A 189 52.97 33.07 -0.89
N ASP A 190 52.66 32.82 0.38
CA ASP A 190 53.19 33.57 1.53
C ASP A 190 54.73 33.41 1.62
N LEU A 191 55.25 32.20 1.36
CA LEU A 191 56.68 31.91 1.28
C LEU A 191 57.36 32.65 0.12
N LEU A 192 56.77 32.65 -1.08
CA LEU A 192 57.32 33.36 -2.24
C LEU A 192 57.43 34.86 -1.94
N THR A 193 56.37 35.45 -1.38
CA THR A 193 56.34 36.86 -0.97
C THR A 193 57.38 37.18 0.11
N ALA A 194 57.60 36.26 1.06
CA ALA A 194 58.63 36.39 2.09
C ALA A 194 60.07 36.29 1.51
N VAL A 195 60.29 35.45 0.49
CA VAL A 195 61.57 35.36 -0.22
C VAL A 195 61.85 36.64 -1.01
N GLU A 196 60.87 37.17 -1.74
CA GLU A 196 60.98 38.46 -2.45
C GLU A 196 61.33 39.61 -1.49
N ALA A 197 60.67 39.67 -0.32
CA ALA A 197 60.96 40.65 0.73
C ALA A 197 62.37 40.48 1.33
N LYS A 198 62.82 39.23 1.55
CA LYS A 198 64.18 38.91 2.01
C LYS A 198 65.22 39.39 1.00
N GLU A 199 65.04 39.11 -0.29
CA GLU A 199 65.96 39.55 -1.33
C GLU A 199 66.03 41.08 -1.44
N ALA A 200 64.92 41.79 -1.24
CA ALA A 200 64.90 43.25 -1.20
C ALA A 200 65.74 43.79 -0.04
N LEU A 201 65.60 43.20 1.15
CA LEU A 201 66.40 43.57 2.33
C LEU A 201 67.88 43.21 2.15
N GLU A 202 68.22 42.08 1.51
CA GLU A 202 69.61 41.72 1.22
C GLU A 202 70.28 42.71 0.25
N LYS A 203 69.54 43.21 -0.74
CA LYS A 203 69.99 44.29 -1.64
C LYS A 203 70.22 45.59 -0.86
N GLU A 204 69.33 45.96 0.06
CA GLU A 204 69.49 47.14 0.92
C GLU A 204 70.69 47.02 1.87
N VAL A 205 70.87 45.87 2.53
CA VAL A 205 72.03 45.60 3.41
C VAL A 205 73.33 45.74 2.63
N LYS A 206 73.41 45.24 1.39
CA LYS A 206 74.60 45.38 0.54
C LYS A 206 74.89 46.86 0.22
N ILE A 207 73.89 47.65 -0.13
CA ILE A 207 74.03 49.10 -0.37
C ILE A 207 74.51 49.83 0.90
N LEU A 208 74.00 49.46 2.08
CA LEU A 208 74.43 50.03 3.35
C LEU A 208 75.87 49.64 3.71
N GLN A 209 76.31 48.41 3.41
CA GLN A 209 77.69 47.98 3.57
C GLN A 209 78.64 48.74 2.63
N GLU A 210 78.28 48.92 1.37
CA GLU A 210 79.05 49.71 0.39
C GLU A 210 79.19 51.17 0.85
N ARG A 211 78.11 51.78 1.34
CA ARG A 211 78.12 53.13 1.95
C ARG A 211 79.01 53.21 3.19
N LEU A 212 78.96 52.21 4.07
CA LEU A 212 79.79 52.15 5.27
C LEU A 212 81.28 52.05 4.92
N LEU A 213 81.64 51.20 3.97
CA LEU A 213 83.03 51.06 3.48
C LEU A 213 83.52 52.33 2.79
N ALA A 214 82.67 53.02 2.03
CA ALA A 214 83.00 54.32 1.46
C ALA A 214 83.25 55.38 2.55
N GLY A 215 82.37 55.45 3.56
CA GLY A 215 82.52 56.35 4.71
C GLY A 215 83.79 56.07 5.51
N GLN A 216 84.13 54.79 5.73
CA GLN A 216 85.36 54.38 6.41
C GLN A 216 86.61 54.85 5.67
N ARG A 217 86.67 54.67 4.33
CA ARG A 217 87.80 55.15 3.51
C ARG A 217 87.97 56.67 3.59
N VAL A 218 86.87 57.43 3.57
CA VAL A 218 86.90 58.90 3.72
C VAL A 218 87.39 59.31 5.10
N TRP A 219 86.96 58.61 6.16
CA TRP A 219 87.45 58.87 7.52
C TRP A 219 88.94 58.54 7.68
N ASP A 220 89.41 57.41 7.16
CA ASP A 220 90.82 57.04 7.20
C ASP A 220 91.69 58.02 6.40
N ALA A 221 91.24 58.50 5.23
CA ALA A 221 91.91 59.55 4.47
C ALA A 221 92.02 60.86 5.27
N SER A 222 90.90 61.35 5.84
CA SER A 222 90.89 62.58 6.65
C SER A 222 91.78 62.45 7.91
N LYS A 223 91.84 61.26 8.51
CA LYS A 223 92.75 60.95 9.63
C LYS A 223 94.22 61.00 9.21
N GLN A 224 94.56 60.55 8.01
CA GLN A 224 95.90 60.66 7.44
C GLN A 224 96.27 62.12 7.15
N GLU A 225 95.39 62.89 6.50
CA GLU A 225 95.57 64.33 6.25
C GLU A 225 95.82 65.10 7.55
N LEU A 226 95.01 64.86 8.58
CA LEU A 226 95.17 65.48 9.91
C LEU A 226 96.51 65.10 10.57
N SER A 227 97.03 63.90 10.31
CA SER A 227 98.37 63.49 10.79
C SER A 227 99.50 64.21 10.04
N LEU A 228 99.35 64.48 8.74
CA LEU A 228 100.31 65.22 7.92
C LEU A 228 100.32 66.71 8.31
N LEU A 229 99.15 67.32 8.48
CA LEU A 229 99.00 68.71 8.95
C LEU A 229 99.62 68.92 10.34
N LYS A 230 99.53 67.93 11.23
CA LYS A 230 100.22 67.98 12.54
C LYS A 230 101.75 67.96 12.40
N LYS A 231 102.31 67.18 11.46
CA LYS A 231 103.75 67.15 11.21
C LYS A 231 104.26 68.48 10.65
N SER A 232 103.62 69.00 9.60
CA SER A 232 104.02 70.27 8.99
C SER A 232 103.88 71.46 9.95
N SER A 233 102.86 71.46 10.82
CA SER A 233 102.75 72.47 11.90
C SER A 233 103.94 72.44 12.86
N LEU A 234 104.42 71.27 13.27
CA LEU A 234 105.58 71.12 14.17
C LEU A 234 106.90 71.47 13.48
N GLU A 235 107.03 71.21 12.17
CA GLU A 235 108.20 71.59 11.37
C GLU A 235 108.26 73.12 11.19
N LEU A 236 107.12 73.75 10.89
CA LEU A 236 107.02 75.21 10.78
C LEU A 236 107.34 75.91 12.11
N GLU A 237 106.85 75.40 13.24
CA GLU A 237 107.15 75.92 14.58
C GLU A 237 108.66 75.87 14.89
N LYS A 238 109.33 74.75 14.57
CA LYS A 238 110.79 74.63 14.69
C LYS A 238 111.53 75.64 13.82
N SER A 239 111.10 75.81 12.57
CA SER A 239 111.72 76.75 11.61
C SER A 239 111.58 78.20 12.07
N CYS A 240 110.40 78.60 12.55
CA CYS A 240 110.17 79.93 13.11
C CYS A 240 111.06 80.20 14.32
N LYS A 241 111.25 79.21 15.21
CA LYS A 241 112.12 79.35 16.38
C LYS A 241 113.60 79.52 15.99
N ALA A 242 114.11 78.68 15.09
CA ALA A 242 115.48 78.80 14.58
C ALA A 242 115.72 80.16 13.90
N SER A 243 114.74 80.70 13.18
CA SER A 243 114.83 82.03 12.56
C SER A 243 114.89 83.17 13.59
N LEU A 244 114.16 83.06 14.71
CA LEU A 244 114.20 84.06 15.80
C LEU A 244 115.57 84.04 16.50
N ASP A 245 116.09 82.85 16.80
CA ASP A 245 117.39 82.69 17.46
C ASP A 245 118.55 83.22 16.57
N ALA A 246 118.49 83.00 15.25
CA ALA A 246 119.46 83.53 14.29
C ALA A 246 119.42 85.06 14.16
N ALA A 247 118.22 85.66 14.22
CA ALA A 247 118.06 87.12 14.20
C ALA A 247 118.65 87.76 15.48
N ALA A 248 118.40 87.16 16.65
CA ALA A 248 118.97 87.62 17.92
C ALA A 248 120.51 87.53 17.93
N ALA A 249 121.09 86.44 17.42
CA ALA A 249 122.53 86.29 17.30
C ALA A 249 123.16 87.36 16.39
N SER A 250 122.56 87.63 15.24
CA SER A 250 123.03 88.64 14.28
C SER A 250 123.01 90.05 14.87
N GLN A 251 121.93 90.40 15.58
CA GLN A 251 121.79 91.69 16.25
C GLN A 251 122.87 91.91 17.33
N SER A 252 123.24 90.85 18.07
CA SER A 252 124.29 90.91 19.08
C SER A 252 125.72 91.02 18.50
N GLN A 253 125.94 90.55 17.27
CA GLN A 253 127.23 90.70 16.59
C GLN A 253 127.42 92.13 16.06
N TYR A 254 126.35 92.73 15.52
CA TYR A 254 126.40 94.08 14.95
C TYR A 254 126.74 95.17 15.99
N SER A 255 126.20 95.06 17.22
CA SER A 255 126.56 95.96 18.32
C SER A 255 128.02 95.83 18.73
N SER A 256 128.53 94.60 18.91
CA SER A 256 129.93 94.34 19.26
C SER A 256 130.92 94.84 18.19
N PHE A 257 130.54 94.79 16.92
CA PHE A 257 131.37 95.29 15.82
C PHE A 257 131.53 96.82 15.85
N ARG A 258 130.44 97.57 16.08
CA ARG A 258 130.48 99.05 16.17
C ARG A 258 131.36 99.54 17.31
N GLU A 259 131.32 98.87 18.47
CA GLU A 259 132.18 99.21 19.62
C GLU A 259 133.67 99.01 19.31
N LYS A 260 134.03 97.94 18.58
CA LYS A 260 135.42 97.63 18.20
C LYS A 260 136.00 98.66 17.22
N ILE A 261 135.23 99.13 16.23
CA ILE A 261 135.72 100.16 15.31
C ILE A 261 135.91 101.51 16.02
N ALA A 262 135.02 101.90 16.93
CA ALA A 262 135.17 103.11 17.75
C ALA A 262 136.36 103.05 18.75
N ALA A 263 136.87 101.85 19.03
CA ALA A 263 138.09 101.65 19.80
C ALA A 263 139.36 101.70 18.93
N LEU A 264 139.33 101.13 17.72
CA LEU A 264 140.50 101.03 16.83
C LEU A 264 140.91 102.36 16.19
N LEU A 265 139.97 103.28 15.96
CA LEU A 265 140.26 104.62 15.39
C LEU A 265 140.77 105.64 16.45
N ARG A 266 141.04 105.19 17.69
CA ARG A 266 141.41 106.03 18.83
C ARG A 266 142.93 106.15 19.01
N GLY A 267 143.57 107.03 18.25
CA GLY A 267 145.00 107.34 18.41
C GLY A 267 145.41 108.66 17.75
N GLY A 268 145.82 109.65 18.56
CA GLY A 268 146.42 110.90 18.07
C GLY A 268 145.97 112.15 18.84
N SER A 269 144.68 112.52 18.76
CA SER A 269 144.15 113.73 19.39
C SER A 269 142.65 113.64 19.67
N GLY A 270 142.24 113.89 20.92
CA GLY A 270 140.85 114.15 21.33
C GLY A 270 139.91 112.92 21.47
N PRO A 271 138.92 112.96 22.40
CA PRO A 271 137.95 111.89 22.58
C PRO A 271 136.80 111.94 21.58
N LEU A 272 136.74 110.97 20.65
CA LEU A 272 135.58 110.76 19.77
C LEU A 272 134.46 109.91 20.43
N LYS A 273 133.20 110.28 20.16
CA LYS A 273 132.00 109.48 20.45
C LYS A 273 131.71 108.49 19.31
N PRO A 274 131.08 107.33 19.59
CA PRO A 274 130.71 106.33 18.59
C PRO A 274 129.44 106.76 17.82
N THR A 275 129.56 107.82 17.03
CA THR A 275 128.53 108.33 16.10
C THR A 275 129.07 108.30 14.68
N GLU A 276 128.24 107.85 13.75
CA GLU A 276 128.60 107.39 12.40
C GLU A 276 129.36 108.46 11.58
N ASP A 277 128.89 109.70 11.64
CA ASP A 277 129.46 110.84 10.89
C ASP A 277 130.92 111.14 11.27
N ALA A 278 131.29 110.93 12.52
CA ALA A 278 132.64 111.24 13.03
C ALA A 278 133.69 110.18 12.67
N ILE A 279 133.26 108.99 12.25
CA ILE A 279 134.14 107.91 11.76
C ILE A 279 134.51 108.14 10.28
N LEU A 280 133.59 108.70 9.49
CA LEU A 280 133.74 108.88 8.04
C LEU A 280 134.75 109.98 7.66
N GLU A 281 134.98 110.97 8.51
CA GLU A 281 135.90 112.07 8.21
C GLU A 281 137.37 111.65 8.32
N ARG A 282 137.71 110.80 9.31
CA ARG A 282 139.09 110.36 9.57
C ARG A 282 139.63 109.36 8.53
N ILE A 283 138.75 108.61 7.87
CA ILE A 283 139.14 107.63 6.83
C ILE A 283 139.69 108.32 5.58
N ARG A 284 139.27 109.56 5.28
CA ARG A 284 139.75 110.31 4.11
C ARG A 284 141.24 110.72 4.16
N GLU A 285 141.85 110.78 5.34
CA GLU A 285 143.26 111.17 5.48
C GLU A 285 144.26 110.01 5.28
N MET A 286 143.82 108.75 5.37
CA MET A 286 144.73 107.58 5.33
C MET A 286 145.01 107.02 3.93
N GLY A 287 144.19 107.35 2.93
CA GLY A 287 144.24 106.71 1.59
C GLY A 287 145.50 106.99 0.76
N SER A 288 146.23 108.08 1.05
CA SER A 288 147.45 108.46 0.32
C SER A 288 148.63 107.49 0.46
N GLN A 289 148.47 106.41 1.23
CA GLN A 289 149.51 105.42 1.56
C GLN A 289 149.29 104.05 0.90
N GLU A 290 148.21 103.87 0.12
CA GLU A 290 147.71 102.58 -0.39
C GLU A 290 148.48 102.01 -1.60
N GLU A 291 149.17 102.86 -2.36
CA GLU A 291 149.65 102.50 -3.71
C GLU A 291 150.79 101.47 -3.75
N SER A 292 151.47 101.23 -2.62
CA SER A 292 152.52 100.20 -2.50
C SER A 292 151.96 98.79 -2.24
N GLY A 293 150.70 98.64 -1.80
CA GLY A 293 150.10 97.34 -1.50
C GLY A 293 149.70 96.55 -2.76
N LYS A 294 149.42 97.24 -3.87
CA LYS A 294 148.84 96.67 -5.10
C LYS A 294 149.67 95.55 -5.75
N GLN A 295 151.00 95.55 -5.59
CA GLN A 295 151.85 94.51 -6.18
C GLN A 295 151.72 93.15 -5.47
N MET A 296 151.57 93.14 -4.14
CA MET A 296 151.54 91.89 -3.35
C MET A 296 150.22 91.12 -3.51
N VAL A 297 149.13 91.82 -3.84
CA VAL A 297 147.80 91.22 -4.11
C VAL A 297 147.85 90.27 -5.30
N THR A 298 148.49 90.68 -6.41
CA THR A 298 148.54 89.91 -7.66
C THR A 298 149.20 88.53 -7.53
N GLN A 299 150.09 88.34 -6.55
CA GLN A 299 150.73 87.04 -6.29
C GLN A 299 149.81 86.06 -5.55
N LEU A 300 148.93 86.57 -4.67
CA LEU A 300 147.98 85.74 -3.92
C LEU A 300 146.77 85.36 -4.77
N GLU A 301 146.32 86.23 -5.68
CA GLU A 301 145.24 85.95 -6.63
C GLU A 301 145.54 84.74 -7.53
N ALA A 302 146.81 84.56 -7.92
CA ALA A 302 147.26 83.40 -8.69
C ALA A 302 147.10 82.08 -7.91
N GLN A 303 147.51 82.05 -6.63
CA GLN A 303 147.41 80.84 -5.79
C GLN A 303 145.96 80.47 -5.44
N ILE A 304 145.09 81.48 -5.24
CA ILE A 304 143.66 81.26 -5.01
C ILE A 304 143.01 80.62 -6.26
N SER A 305 143.40 81.06 -7.46
CA SER A 305 142.86 80.54 -8.72
C SER A 305 143.15 79.05 -8.92
N GLU A 306 144.36 78.59 -8.59
CA GLU A 306 144.76 77.18 -8.70
C GLU A 306 143.98 76.27 -7.73
N LEU A 307 143.81 76.68 -6.48
CA LEU A 307 143.04 75.92 -5.47
C LEU A 307 141.55 75.85 -5.79
N VAL A 308 140.98 76.91 -6.38
CA VAL A 308 139.58 76.92 -6.85
C VAL A 308 139.37 75.92 -7.99
N GLU A 309 140.33 75.81 -8.91
CA GLU A 309 140.25 74.82 -10.01
C GLU A 309 140.28 73.38 -9.48
N GLN A 310 141.17 73.07 -8.53
CA GLN A 310 141.26 71.75 -7.90
C GLN A 310 139.95 71.36 -7.19
N LEU A 311 139.34 72.28 -6.44
CA LEU A 311 138.06 72.05 -5.78
C LEU A 311 136.90 71.87 -6.77
N GLY A 312 136.93 72.59 -7.90
CA GLY A 312 135.99 72.41 -9.01
C GLY A 312 136.07 71.03 -9.64
N ASN A 313 137.28 70.51 -9.82
CA ASN A 313 137.51 69.16 -10.36
C ASN A 313 137.02 68.06 -9.40
N GLU A 314 137.36 68.13 -8.11
CA GLU A 314 136.91 67.15 -7.09
C GLU A 314 135.38 67.14 -6.92
N SER A 315 134.75 68.31 -6.79
CA SER A 315 133.28 68.40 -6.73
C SER A 315 132.60 67.86 -8.00
N GLY A 316 133.21 68.08 -9.17
CA GLY A 316 132.79 67.50 -10.44
C GLY A 316 132.90 65.96 -10.49
N PHE A 317 133.89 65.35 -9.84
CA PHE A 317 133.98 63.89 -9.70
C PHE A 317 132.92 63.37 -8.72
N HIS A 318 132.72 64.03 -7.58
CA HIS A 318 131.73 63.65 -6.56
C HIS A 318 130.30 63.65 -7.14
N GLN A 319 129.93 64.70 -7.87
CA GLN A 319 128.61 64.79 -8.53
C GLN A 319 128.40 63.66 -9.56
N LYS A 320 129.44 63.29 -10.32
CA LYS A 320 129.39 62.16 -11.27
C LYS A 320 129.28 60.81 -10.56
N ALA A 321 129.83 60.65 -9.36
CA ALA A 321 129.66 59.45 -8.54
C ALA A 321 128.23 59.35 -7.99
N LEU A 322 127.69 60.45 -7.43
CA LEU A 322 126.33 60.51 -6.90
C LEU A 322 125.28 60.18 -7.97
N GLN A 323 125.41 60.76 -9.17
CA GLN A 323 124.52 60.47 -10.30
C GLN A 323 124.59 59.00 -10.76
N ARG A 324 125.71 58.30 -10.58
CA ARG A 324 125.83 56.87 -10.87
C ARG A 324 125.15 56.03 -9.80
N ALA A 325 125.28 56.40 -8.52
CA ALA A 325 124.58 55.75 -7.40
C ALA A 325 123.06 55.85 -7.56
N GLN A 326 122.52 57.05 -7.76
CA GLN A 326 121.09 57.28 -8.01
C GLN A 326 120.57 56.50 -9.24
N LYS A 327 121.35 56.43 -10.33
CA LYS A 327 121.02 55.61 -11.51
C LYS A 327 121.08 54.10 -11.25
N ALA A 328 121.78 53.64 -10.22
CA ALA A 328 121.79 52.24 -9.79
C ALA A 328 120.62 51.95 -8.83
N GLU A 329 120.33 52.85 -7.90
CA GLU A 329 119.18 52.78 -6.98
C GLU A 329 117.85 52.72 -7.74
N ASN A 330 117.60 53.65 -8.67
CA ASN A 330 116.38 53.64 -9.48
C ASN A 330 116.21 52.34 -10.31
N LYS A 331 117.33 51.74 -10.75
CA LYS A 331 117.30 50.44 -11.45
C LYS A 331 116.98 49.29 -10.49
N LEU A 332 117.54 49.32 -9.28
CA LEU A 332 117.28 48.32 -8.24
C LEU A 332 115.81 48.37 -7.79
N GLU A 333 115.25 49.57 -7.57
CA GLU A 333 113.83 49.77 -7.27
C GLU A 333 112.94 49.22 -8.40
N THR A 334 113.26 49.54 -9.66
CA THR A 334 112.53 49.01 -10.83
C THR A 334 112.57 47.47 -10.88
N LEU A 335 113.74 46.87 -10.65
CA LEU A 335 113.91 45.41 -10.64
C LEU A 335 113.19 44.74 -9.45
N GLN A 336 113.16 45.38 -8.28
CA GLN A 336 112.39 44.90 -7.12
C GLN A 336 110.87 44.98 -7.38
N GLY A 337 110.40 46.03 -8.04
CA GLY A 337 109.01 46.13 -8.49
C GLY A 337 108.63 45.03 -9.48
N GLN A 338 109.54 44.69 -10.41
CA GLN A 338 109.33 43.57 -11.35
C GLN A 338 109.36 42.20 -10.66
N LEU A 339 110.29 41.98 -9.72
CA LEU A 339 110.38 40.73 -8.98
C LEU A 339 109.12 40.47 -8.14
N THR A 340 108.69 41.47 -7.35
CA THR A 340 107.49 41.35 -6.50
C THR A 340 106.20 41.16 -7.32
N HIS A 341 106.12 41.74 -8.52
CA HIS A 341 105.03 41.48 -9.47
C HIS A 341 105.01 40.01 -9.93
N LEU A 342 106.15 39.49 -10.39
CA LEU A 342 106.28 38.11 -10.87
C LEU A 342 106.05 37.07 -9.76
N GLU A 343 106.50 37.36 -8.53
CA GLU A 343 106.20 36.56 -7.33
C GLU A 343 104.68 36.54 -7.05
N GLY A 344 104.01 37.69 -7.16
CA GLY A 344 102.55 37.79 -7.05
C GLY A 344 101.80 37.00 -8.12
N GLU A 345 102.24 37.10 -9.39
CA GLU A 345 101.68 36.32 -10.50
C GLU A 345 101.86 34.81 -10.28
N LEU A 346 103.05 34.37 -9.87
CA LEU A 346 103.34 32.96 -9.58
C LEU A 346 102.42 32.39 -8.50
N VAL A 347 102.30 33.08 -7.36
CA VAL A 347 101.43 32.69 -6.24
C VAL A 347 99.96 32.68 -6.66
N SER A 348 99.51 33.65 -7.45
CA SER A 348 98.14 33.65 -8.00
C SER A 348 97.90 32.45 -8.91
N GLY A 349 98.91 32.06 -9.70
CA GLY A 349 98.90 30.89 -10.56
C GLY A 349 98.83 29.57 -9.78
N ASP A 350 99.53 29.45 -8.65
CA ASP A 350 99.43 28.28 -7.76
C ASP A 350 98.02 28.14 -7.17
N VAL A 351 97.46 29.21 -6.60
CA VAL A 351 96.11 29.20 -6.02
C VAL A 351 95.05 28.83 -7.08
N LEU A 352 95.20 29.30 -8.33
CA LEU A 352 94.33 28.91 -9.43
C LEU A 352 94.47 27.44 -9.82
N ARG A 353 95.70 26.89 -9.84
CA ARG A 353 95.96 25.46 -10.08
C ARG A 353 95.35 24.58 -9.01
N ASP A 354 95.52 24.93 -7.73
CA ASP A 354 94.95 24.18 -6.60
C ASP A 354 93.41 24.20 -6.64
N THR A 355 92.82 25.38 -6.93
CA THR A 355 91.37 25.52 -7.10
C THR A 355 90.86 24.63 -8.23
N LEU A 356 91.52 24.64 -9.40
CA LEU A 356 91.17 23.79 -10.53
C LEU A 356 91.36 22.29 -10.21
N HIS A 357 92.38 21.92 -9.44
CA HIS A 357 92.60 20.54 -9.00
C HIS A 357 91.47 20.06 -8.08
N VAL A 358 91.06 20.87 -7.11
CA VAL A 358 89.94 20.57 -6.20
C VAL A 358 88.63 20.43 -6.98
N GLU A 359 88.33 21.32 -7.93
CA GLU A 359 87.16 21.17 -8.79
C GLU A 359 87.23 19.91 -9.64
N LYS A 360 88.36 19.61 -10.29
CA LYS A 360 88.56 18.36 -11.04
C LYS A 360 88.31 17.12 -10.17
N GLN A 361 88.71 17.14 -8.90
CA GLN A 361 88.45 16.04 -7.97
C GLN A 361 86.96 15.89 -7.64
N LYS A 362 86.23 17.00 -7.45
CA LYS A 362 84.75 16.98 -7.27
C LYS A 362 84.05 16.42 -8.51
N TYR A 363 84.44 16.84 -9.71
CA TYR A 363 83.87 16.33 -10.97
C TYR A 363 84.14 14.83 -11.15
N LEU A 364 85.34 14.35 -10.81
CA LEU A 364 85.67 12.92 -10.83
C LEU A 364 84.77 12.13 -9.86
N GLN A 365 84.63 12.57 -8.60
CA GLN A 365 83.75 11.94 -7.62
C GLN A 365 82.28 11.92 -8.06
N PHE A 366 81.81 12.98 -8.71
CA PHE A 366 80.47 13.02 -9.30
C PHE A 366 80.30 11.99 -10.43
N LEU A 367 81.27 11.88 -11.35
CA LEU A 367 81.23 10.88 -12.42
C LEU A 367 81.33 9.45 -11.91
N ASP A 368 82.10 9.19 -10.83
CA ASP A 368 82.16 7.88 -10.18
C ASP A 368 80.79 7.51 -9.58
N GLN A 369 80.17 8.43 -8.81
CA GLN A 369 78.81 8.23 -8.27
C GLN A 369 77.76 8.00 -9.37
N LEU A 370 77.84 8.77 -10.46
CA LEU A 370 76.92 8.63 -11.59
C LEU A 370 77.11 7.29 -12.31
N SER A 371 78.37 6.85 -12.46
CA SER A 371 78.71 5.53 -13.01
C SER A 371 78.15 4.40 -12.15
N GLU A 372 78.27 4.49 -10.82
CA GLU A 372 77.70 3.52 -9.86
C GLU A 372 76.17 3.43 -10.00
N LYS A 373 75.46 4.58 -10.01
CA LYS A 373 74.00 4.58 -10.19
C LYS A 373 73.55 4.04 -11.55
N MET A 374 74.37 4.20 -12.59
CA MET A 374 74.12 3.63 -13.92
C MET A 374 74.59 2.17 -14.10
N LYS A 375 75.26 1.61 -13.09
CA LYS A 375 75.91 0.27 -13.09
C LYS A 375 77.01 0.13 -14.15
N LEU A 376 77.82 1.18 -14.29
CA LEU A 376 78.94 1.28 -15.23
C LEU A 376 80.29 1.10 -14.54
N ASP A 377 80.34 0.80 -13.25
CA ASP A 377 81.54 0.78 -12.39
C ASP A 377 82.75 0.11 -13.03
N ARG A 378 82.54 -1.07 -13.62
CA ARG A 378 83.60 -1.84 -14.29
C ARG A 378 84.13 -1.16 -15.56
N MET A 379 83.25 -0.56 -16.36
CA MET A 379 83.68 0.20 -17.54
C MET A 379 84.35 1.52 -17.12
N ALA A 380 83.81 2.20 -16.10
CA ALA A 380 84.40 3.43 -15.58
C ALA A 380 85.82 3.19 -15.03
N ALA A 381 86.07 2.07 -14.35
CA ALA A 381 87.40 1.68 -13.87
C ALA A 381 88.41 1.45 -15.02
N GLU A 382 87.95 0.96 -16.18
CA GLU A 382 88.78 0.67 -17.35
C GLU A 382 88.95 1.88 -18.30
N LEU A 383 88.12 2.93 -18.14
CA LEU A 383 88.09 4.10 -19.03
C LEU A 383 88.68 5.37 -18.41
N GLY A 384 89.48 6.09 -19.21
CA GLY A 384 89.97 7.43 -18.89
C GLY A 384 88.85 8.46 -18.78
N PHE A 385 89.10 9.54 -18.03
CA PHE A 385 88.14 10.60 -17.70
C PHE A 385 87.28 11.06 -18.89
N ASP A 386 87.92 11.34 -20.03
CA ASP A 386 87.27 11.89 -21.22
C ASP A 386 86.22 10.95 -21.83
N MET A 387 86.38 9.63 -21.67
CA MET A 387 85.46 8.62 -22.23
C MET A 387 84.34 8.22 -21.25
N ARG A 388 84.49 8.51 -19.95
CA ARG A 388 83.48 8.14 -18.94
C ARG A 388 82.16 8.89 -19.17
N LEU A 389 82.22 10.15 -19.59
CA LEU A 389 81.05 10.96 -19.91
C LEU A 389 80.27 10.38 -21.12
N GLU A 390 80.97 9.98 -22.17
CA GLU A 390 80.36 9.37 -23.37
C GLU A 390 79.64 8.05 -23.05
N VAL A 391 80.22 7.19 -22.19
CA VAL A 391 79.57 5.93 -21.78
C VAL A 391 78.35 6.18 -20.87
N VAL A 392 78.41 7.18 -19.99
CA VAL A 392 77.28 7.67 -19.20
C VAL A 392 76.15 8.19 -20.10
N LEU A 393 76.46 8.97 -21.14
CA LEU A 393 75.49 9.46 -22.12
C LEU A 393 74.85 8.31 -22.92
N ALA A 394 75.66 7.43 -23.51
CA ALA A 394 75.18 6.26 -24.25
C ALA A 394 74.29 5.33 -23.40
N ARG A 395 74.64 5.15 -22.11
CA ARG A 395 73.82 4.39 -21.16
C ARG A 395 72.51 5.10 -20.83
N THR A 396 72.52 6.42 -20.71
CA THR A 396 71.31 7.23 -20.48
C THR A 396 70.36 7.10 -21.67
N GLU A 397 70.86 7.25 -22.91
CA GLU A 397 70.06 7.03 -24.12
C GLU A 397 69.46 5.62 -24.18
N GLN A 398 70.24 4.59 -23.81
CA GLN A 398 69.76 3.21 -23.77
C GLN A 398 68.59 3.06 -22.78
N LEU A 399 68.69 3.63 -21.59
CA LEU A 399 67.63 3.58 -20.58
C LEU A 399 66.36 4.30 -21.07
N VAL A 400 66.49 5.50 -21.66
CA VAL A 400 65.37 6.25 -22.26
C VAL A 400 64.68 5.44 -23.37
N ARG A 401 65.43 4.74 -24.22
CA ARG A 401 64.85 3.86 -25.27
C ARG A 401 64.09 2.67 -24.66
N LEU A 402 64.61 2.06 -23.58
CA LEU A 402 63.95 0.95 -22.88
C LEU A 402 62.64 1.42 -22.21
N GLU A 403 62.64 2.56 -21.54
CA GLU A 403 61.43 3.15 -20.95
C GLU A 403 60.39 3.50 -22.02
N SER A 404 60.83 4.10 -23.14
CA SER A 404 59.95 4.41 -24.28
C SER A 404 59.26 3.17 -24.85
N ASN A 405 60.02 2.08 -25.04
CA ASN A 405 59.48 0.81 -25.50
C ASN A 405 58.46 0.22 -24.52
N ALA A 406 58.76 0.20 -23.21
CA ALA A 406 57.84 -0.27 -22.19
C ALA A 406 56.54 0.56 -22.15
N VAL A 407 56.62 1.88 -22.33
CA VAL A 407 55.45 2.76 -22.45
C VAL A 407 54.63 2.45 -23.70
N ILE A 408 55.27 2.17 -24.84
CA ILE A 408 54.58 1.78 -26.09
C ILE A 408 53.88 0.42 -25.94
N GLU A 409 54.53 -0.56 -25.30
CA GLU A 409 53.94 -1.86 -24.98
C GLU A 409 52.73 -1.72 -24.04
N HIS A 410 52.87 -0.97 -22.94
CA HIS A 410 51.76 -0.68 -22.02
C HIS A 410 50.61 0.04 -22.71
N LYS A 411 50.88 1.03 -23.58
CA LYS A 411 49.87 1.72 -24.40
C LYS A 411 49.15 0.75 -25.35
N THR A 412 49.87 -0.19 -25.93
CA THR A 412 49.32 -1.23 -26.82
C THR A 412 48.44 -2.20 -26.04
N ILE A 413 48.88 -2.66 -24.88
CA ILE A 413 48.10 -3.53 -23.98
C ILE A 413 46.83 -2.81 -23.50
N ALA A 414 46.94 -1.54 -23.06
CA ALA A 414 45.80 -0.73 -22.65
C ALA A 414 44.77 -0.57 -23.78
N HIS A 415 45.22 -0.28 -25.01
CA HIS A 415 44.32 -0.19 -26.16
C HIS A 415 43.67 -1.54 -26.51
N ASN A 416 44.39 -2.65 -26.37
CA ASN A 416 43.84 -4.00 -26.54
C ASN A 416 42.78 -4.34 -25.48
N LEU A 417 43.00 -3.97 -24.21
CA LEU A 417 42.03 -4.11 -23.14
C LEU A 417 40.81 -3.20 -23.35
N GLN A 418 41.00 -1.97 -23.79
CA GLN A 418 39.92 -1.03 -24.14
C GLN A 418 39.04 -1.58 -25.26
N ARG A 419 39.63 -2.18 -26.31
CA ARG A 419 38.88 -2.86 -27.39
C ARG A 419 38.09 -4.06 -26.85
N LYS A 420 38.71 -4.93 -26.04
CA LYS A 420 38.02 -6.06 -25.40
C LYS A 420 36.85 -5.60 -24.52
N LEU A 421 37.04 -4.54 -23.74
CA LEU A 421 36.01 -3.95 -22.88
C LEU A 421 34.85 -3.39 -23.71
N LYS A 422 35.12 -2.68 -24.81
CA LYS A 422 34.10 -2.20 -25.74
C LYS A 422 33.27 -3.36 -26.30
N THR A 423 33.90 -4.42 -26.79
CA THR A 423 33.20 -5.60 -27.33
C THR A 423 32.35 -6.32 -26.28
N GLN A 424 32.83 -6.43 -25.03
CA GLN A 424 32.03 -7.01 -23.94
C GLN A 424 30.84 -6.12 -23.55
N LYS A 425 31.01 -4.80 -23.59
CA LYS A 425 29.92 -3.83 -23.35
C LYS A 425 28.84 -3.94 -24.42
N GLU A 426 29.20 -3.95 -25.71
CA GLU A 426 28.26 -4.14 -26.82
C GLU A 426 27.52 -5.48 -26.72
N ARG A 427 28.22 -6.55 -26.30
CA ARG A 427 27.61 -7.87 -26.04
C ARG A 427 26.65 -7.86 -24.86
N LEU A 428 26.91 -7.07 -23.82
CA LEU A 428 26.03 -6.90 -22.67
C LEU A 428 24.76 -6.12 -23.06
N GLU A 429 24.92 -4.99 -23.76
CA GLU A 429 23.81 -4.17 -24.26
C GLU A 429 22.89 -4.98 -25.20
N SER A 430 23.47 -5.82 -26.08
CA SER A 430 22.72 -6.74 -26.93
C SER A 430 21.90 -7.77 -26.13
N LYS A 431 22.47 -8.34 -25.05
CA LYS A 431 21.74 -9.25 -24.14
C LYS A 431 20.66 -8.52 -23.36
N GLU A 432 20.91 -7.30 -22.90
CA GLU A 432 19.94 -6.49 -22.17
C GLU A 432 18.73 -6.15 -23.04
N LEU A 433 18.94 -5.78 -24.31
CA LEU A 433 17.85 -5.63 -25.29
C LEU A 433 17.03 -6.92 -25.46
N HIS A 434 17.68 -8.08 -25.53
CA HIS A 434 16.97 -9.37 -25.62
C HIS A 434 16.16 -9.67 -24.35
N VAL A 435 16.70 -9.43 -23.16
CA VAL A 435 15.98 -9.58 -21.87
C VAL A 435 14.78 -8.63 -21.79
N ASN A 436 14.92 -7.39 -22.27
CA ASN A 436 13.82 -6.43 -22.28
C ASN A 436 12.72 -6.80 -23.28
N LEU A 437 13.06 -7.36 -24.45
CA LEU A 437 12.09 -7.94 -25.39
C LEU A 437 11.35 -9.15 -24.78
N LEU A 438 12.07 -10.03 -24.08
CA LEU A 438 11.45 -11.17 -23.38
C LEU A 438 10.51 -10.70 -22.26
N ARG A 439 10.91 -9.72 -21.45
CA ARG A 439 10.04 -9.09 -20.42
C ARG A 439 8.78 -8.49 -21.04
N GLN A 440 8.90 -7.77 -22.15
CA GLN A 440 7.75 -7.22 -22.87
C GLN A 440 6.83 -8.33 -23.40
N LYS A 441 7.38 -9.45 -23.91
CA LYS A 441 6.57 -10.57 -24.38
C LYS A 441 5.87 -11.31 -23.23
N ILE A 442 6.52 -11.44 -22.08
CA ILE A 442 5.89 -12.01 -20.87
C ILE A 442 4.71 -11.14 -20.44
N ALA A 443 4.88 -9.82 -20.33
CA ALA A 443 3.80 -8.90 -19.98
C ALA A 443 2.60 -9.00 -20.94
N GLN A 444 2.84 -9.07 -22.26
CA GLN A 444 1.78 -9.30 -23.26
C GLN A 444 1.04 -10.63 -23.04
N LEU A 445 1.77 -11.71 -22.74
CA LEU A 445 1.16 -13.02 -22.48
C LEU A 445 0.37 -13.06 -21.16
N GLU A 446 0.78 -12.28 -20.17
CA GLU A 446 0.05 -12.08 -18.92
C GLU A 446 -1.24 -11.28 -19.14
N GLU A 447 -1.21 -10.20 -19.92
CA GLU A 447 -2.40 -9.44 -20.34
C GLU A 447 -3.38 -10.32 -21.14
N GLU A 448 -2.89 -11.08 -22.13
CA GLU A 448 -3.71 -12.05 -22.87
C GLU A 448 -4.34 -13.10 -21.95
N ARG A 449 -3.59 -13.62 -20.97
CA ARG A 449 -4.09 -14.59 -19.97
C ARG A 449 -5.17 -13.95 -19.09
N GLN A 450 -4.96 -12.73 -18.60
CA GLN A 450 -5.95 -12.01 -17.80
C GLN A 450 -7.24 -11.77 -18.60
N MET A 451 -7.14 -11.36 -19.86
CA MET A 451 -8.28 -11.20 -20.76
C MET A 451 -9.06 -12.50 -20.98
N ARG A 452 -8.36 -13.62 -21.26
CA ARG A 452 -8.99 -14.95 -21.40
C ARG A 452 -9.67 -15.42 -20.09
N SER A 453 -9.10 -15.07 -18.94
CA SER A 453 -9.70 -15.32 -17.62
C SER A 453 -10.99 -14.52 -17.44
N ALA A 454 -10.97 -13.21 -17.73
CA ALA A 454 -12.14 -12.33 -17.64
C ALA A 454 -13.29 -12.83 -18.54
N LEU A 455 -13.01 -13.14 -19.81
CA LEU A 455 -13.99 -13.71 -20.75
C LEU A 455 -14.57 -15.05 -20.27
N THR A 456 -13.83 -15.81 -19.45
CA THR A 456 -14.33 -17.07 -18.89
C THR A 456 -15.26 -16.82 -17.71
N VAL A 457 -14.97 -15.83 -16.86
CA VAL A 457 -15.88 -15.37 -15.80
C VAL A 457 -17.18 -14.82 -16.40
N GLU A 458 -17.10 -13.93 -17.40
CA GLU A 458 -18.28 -13.39 -18.10
C GLU A 458 -19.15 -14.51 -18.71
N ARG A 459 -18.51 -15.52 -19.32
CA ARG A 459 -19.22 -16.69 -19.87
C ARG A 459 -19.95 -17.47 -18.77
N ASP A 460 -19.35 -17.65 -17.60
CA ASP A 460 -19.96 -18.38 -16.50
C ASP A 460 -21.06 -17.58 -15.80
N GLU A 461 -20.93 -16.26 -15.70
CA GLU A 461 -22.02 -15.35 -15.32
C GLU A 461 -23.19 -15.45 -16.30
N ALA A 462 -22.93 -15.46 -17.60
CA ALA A 462 -23.96 -15.65 -18.63
C ALA A 462 -24.64 -17.04 -18.53
N LYS A 463 -23.90 -18.11 -18.22
CA LYS A 463 -24.50 -19.42 -17.93
C LYS A 463 -25.41 -19.36 -16.69
N VAL A 464 -25.04 -18.60 -15.65
CA VAL A 464 -25.86 -18.43 -14.44
C VAL A 464 -27.12 -17.62 -14.74
N THR A 465 -27.07 -16.57 -15.57
CA THR A 465 -28.27 -15.83 -15.98
C THR A 465 -29.19 -16.69 -16.85
N ILE A 466 -28.66 -17.45 -17.80
CA ILE A 466 -29.42 -18.44 -18.59
C ILE A 466 -30.13 -19.45 -17.68
N ARG A 467 -29.43 -20.02 -16.68
CA ARG A 467 -30.04 -20.95 -15.70
C ARG A 467 -31.15 -20.30 -14.85
N LYS A 468 -31.02 -19.01 -14.51
CA LYS A 468 -32.07 -18.25 -13.80
C LYS A 468 -33.30 -18.05 -14.70
N LEU A 469 -33.09 -17.67 -15.96
CA LEU A 469 -34.16 -17.50 -16.95
C LEU A 469 -34.87 -18.83 -17.25
N GLN A 470 -34.12 -19.93 -17.41
CA GLN A 470 -34.69 -21.28 -17.56
C GLN A 470 -35.63 -21.64 -16.40
N LYS A 471 -35.22 -21.40 -15.15
CA LYS A 471 -36.08 -21.62 -13.98
C LYS A 471 -37.31 -20.70 -13.94
N GLN A 472 -37.25 -19.51 -14.52
CA GLN A 472 -38.44 -18.65 -14.69
C GLN A 472 -39.37 -19.20 -15.77
N VAL A 473 -38.83 -19.65 -16.91
CA VAL A 473 -39.60 -20.32 -17.96
C VAL A 473 -40.29 -21.58 -17.44
N GLU A 474 -39.60 -22.44 -16.67
CA GLU A 474 -40.19 -23.62 -16.03
C GLU A 474 -41.35 -23.27 -15.07
N ARG A 475 -41.25 -22.16 -14.32
CA ARG A 475 -42.34 -21.69 -13.45
C ARG A 475 -43.53 -21.21 -14.27
N LEU A 476 -43.29 -20.34 -15.25
CA LEU A 476 -44.33 -19.81 -16.15
C LEU A 476 -45.01 -20.94 -16.95
N GLN A 477 -44.28 -21.99 -17.33
CA GLN A 477 -44.84 -23.19 -17.97
C GLN A 477 -45.77 -23.97 -17.04
N LYS A 478 -45.45 -24.09 -15.74
CA LYS A 478 -46.32 -24.72 -14.73
C LYS A 478 -47.55 -23.87 -14.42
N GLU A 479 -47.39 -22.56 -14.30
CA GLU A 479 -48.51 -21.63 -14.16
C GLU A 479 -49.45 -21.73 -15.38
N LEU A 480 -48.88 -21.79 -16.60
CA LEU A 480 -49.64 -22.00 -17.83
C LEU A 480 -50.34 -23.37 -17.89
N SER A 481 -49.73 -24.46 -17.38
CA SER A 481 -50.39 -25.77 -17.34
C SER A 481 -51.55 -25.78 -16.35
N LEU A 482 -51.35 -25.24 -15.14
CA LEU A 482 -52.42 -25.08 -14.14
C LEU A 482 -53.57 -24.22 -14.69
N CYS A 483 -53.29 -23.10 -15.36
CA CYS A 483 -54.33 -22.29 -16.02
C CYS A 483 -55.05 -23.05 -17.14
N ARG A 484 -54.38 -23.94 -17.88
CA ARG A 484 -55.01 -24.80 -18.89
C ARG A 484 -55.89 -25.87 -18.24
N GLU A 485 -55.43 -26.51 -17.18
CA GLU A 485 -56.17 -27.49 -16.39
C GLU A 485 -57.45 -26.87 -15.81
N MET A 486 -57.35 -25.69 -15.18
CA MET A 486 -58.51 -24.90 -14.75
C MET A 486 -59.45 -24.53 -15.90
N ASN A 487 -58.92 -24.19 -17.09
CA ASN A 487 -59.75 -23.90 -18.26
C ASN A 487 -60.50 -25.15 -18.75
N THR A 488 -59.87 -26.33 -18.72
CA THR A 488 -60.55 -27.61 -19.03
C THR A 488 -61.57 -28.00 -17.98
N GLU A 489 -61.30 -27.77 -16.69
CA GLU A 489 -62.25 -27.99 -15.60
C GLU A 489 -63.47 -27.07 -15.71
N LEU A 490 -63.26 -25.78 -16.02
CA LEU A 490 -64.34 -24.82 -16.27
C LEU A 490 -65.15 -25.18 -17.51
N LYS A 491 -64.52 -25.72 -18.57
CA LYS A 491 -65.23 -26.25 -19.74
C LYS A 491 -66.05 -27.50 -19.42
N ALA A 492 -65.55 -28.40 -18.57
CA ALA A 492 -66.31 -29.55 -18.08
C ALA A 492 -67.53 -29.09 -17.28
N LYS A 493 -67.35 -28.22 -16.28
CA LYS A 493 -68.46 -27.62 -15.50
C LYS A 493 -69.47 -26.89 -16.38
N LEU A 494 -69.03 -26.24 -17.45
CA LEU A 494 -69.92 -25.60 -18.43
C LEU A 494 -70.70 -26.63 -19.25
N ALA A 495 -70.09 -27.77 -19.62
CA ALA A 495 -70.77 -28.88 -20.27
C ALA A 495 -71.81 -29.51 -19.33
N ASP A 496 -71.46 -29.79 -18.07
CA ASP A 496 -72.39 -30.28 -17.05
C ASP A 496 -73.58 -29.32 -16.86
N THR A 497 -73.31 -28.01 -16.82
CA THR A 497 -74.34 -26.96 -16.74
C THR A 497 -75.23 -26.95 -17.97
N ASN A 498 -74.69 -27.18 -19.16
CA ASN A 498 -75.47 -27.30 -20.39
C ASN A 498 -76.32 -28.59 -20.41
N GLU A 499 -75.81 -29.72 -19.91
CA GLU A 499 -76.59 -30.96 -19.77
C GLU A 499 -77.74 -30.78 -18.76
N LEU A 500 -77.48 -30.16 -17.60
CA LEU A 500 -78.52 -29.78 -16.65
C LEU A 500 -79.56 -28.85 -17.29
N LYS A 501 -79.14 -27.86 -18.08
CA LYS A 501 -80.04 -26.97 -18.82
C LYS A 501 -80.89 -27.72 -19.85
N ILE A 502 -80.33 -28.70 -20.57
CA ILE A 502 -81.09 -29.58 -21.47
C ILE A 502 -82.13 -30.37 -20.68
N LYS A 503 -81.75 -31.01 -19.58
CA LYS A 503 -82.69 -31.74 -18.70
C LYS A 503 -83.79 -30.83 -18.15
N THR A 504 -83.49 -29.59 -17.78
CA THR A 504 -84.50 -28.60 -17.37
C THR A 504 -85.45 -28.23 -18.52
N LEU A 505 -84.95 -28.09 -19.76
CA LEU A 505 -85.79 -27.84 -20.93
C LEU A 505 -86.68 -29.04 -21.27
N GLU A 506 -86.16 -30.26 -21.17
CA GLU A 506 -86.94 -31.51 -21.31
C GLU A 506 -88.02 -31.63 -20.24
N GLN A 507 -87.68 -31.39 -18.98
CA GLN A 507 -88.65 -31.31 -17.88
C GLN A 507 -89.72 -30.24 -18.15
N THR A 508 -89.31 -29.05 -18.57
CA THR A 508 -90.24 -27.95 -18.92
C THR A 508 -91.19 -28.39 -20.03
N LYS A 509 -90.70 -29.08 -21.07
CA LYS A 509 -91.53 -29.63 -22.14
C LYS A 509 -92.52 -30.68 -21.63
N THR A 510 -92.08 -31.61 -20.76
CA THR A 510 -93.01 -32.58 -20.16
C THR A 510 -94.08 -31.92 -19.29
N ILE A 511 -93.73 -30.85 -18.54
CA ILE A 511 -94.70 -30.05 -17.79
C ILE A 511 -95.68 -29.33 -18.73
N GLU A 512 -95.20 -28.82 -19.87
CA GLU A 512 -96.04 -28.16 -20.86
C GLU A 512 -97.01 -29.13 -21.55
N ASP A 513 -96.57 -30.35 -21.87
CA ASP A 513 -97.42 -31.41 -22.43
C ASP A 513 -98.40 -31.96 -21.38
N LEU A 514 -97.99 -32.08 -20.11
CA LEU A 514 -98.90 -32.37 -18.99
C LEU A 514 -99.94 -31.25 -18.81
N ASN A 515 -99.56 -29.97 -18.91
CA ASN A 515 -100.50 -28.85 -18.88
C ASN A 515 -101.50 -28.89 -20.04
N LYS A 516 -101.06 -29.20 -21.27
CA LYS A 516 -101.97 -29.42 -22.41
C LYS A 516 -102.96 -30.55 -22.10
N SER A 517 -102.49 -31.67 -21.53
CA SER A 517 -103.37 -32.78 -21.15
C SER A 517 -104.36 -32.40 -20.04
N ARG A 518 -103.91 -31.67 -19.01
CA ARG A 518 -104.77 -31.08 -17.97
C ARG A 518 -105.83 -30.18 -18.59
N ASP A 519 -105.46 -29.29 -19.51
CA ASP A 519 -106.42 -28.37 -20.15
C ASP A 519 -107.44 -29.11 -21.03
N THR A 520 -107.08 -30.26 -21.61
CA THR A 520 -108.06 -31.14 -22.27
C THR A 520 -108.97 -31.85 -21.26
N LEU A 521 -108.44 -32.29 -20.12
CA LEU A 521 -109.24 -32.89 -19.04
C LEU A 521 -110.17 -31.87 -18.37
N GLU A 522 -109.73 -30.63 -18.16
CA GLU A 522 -110.55 -29.53 -17.66
C GLU A 522 -111.70 -29.22 -18.64
N LYS A 523 -111.41 -29.16 -19.96
CA LYS A 523 -112.46 -29.04 -21.00
C LYS A 523 -113.42 -30.25 -21.05
N MET A 524 -112.95 -31.45 -20.70
CA MET A 524 -113.82 -32.64 -20.57
C MET A 524 -114.67 -32.59 -19.29
N LYS A 525 -114.09 -32.11 -18.18
CA LYS A 525 -114.78 -31.84 -16.91
C LYS A 525 -115.84 -30.77 -17.08
N GLU A 526 -115.54 -29.61 -17.68
CA GLU A 526 -116.54 -28.57 -17.99
C GLU A 526 -117.70 -29.11 -18.85
N LYS A 527 -117.41 -29.98 -19.82
CA LYS A 527 -118.44 -30.65 -20.63
C LYS A 527 -119.28 -31.63 -19.79
N ALA A 528 -118.66 -32.35 -18.85
CA ALA A 528 -119.35 -33.22 -17.92
C ALA A 528 -120.19 -32.42 -16.91
N GLU A 529 -119.68 -31.32 -16.36
CA GLU A 529 -120.40 -30.40 -15.48
C GLU A 529 -121.59 -29.75 -16.19
N LYS A 530 -121.44 -29.32 -17.46
CA LYS A 530 -122.56 -28.82 -18.28
C LYS A 530 -123.64 -29.89 -18.50
N LYS A 531 -123.25 -31.14 -18.75
CA LYS A 531 -124.20 -32.27 -18.82
C LYS A 531 -124.87 -32.55 -17.46
N LEU A 532 -124.11 -32.51 -16.37
CA LEU A 532 -124.59 -32.76 -15.02
C LEU A 532 -125.55 -31.65 -14.57
N LEU A 533 -125.32 -30.39 -14.97
CA LEU A 533 -126.26 -29.28 -14.80
C LEU A 533 -127.55 -29.49 -15.61
N SER A 534 -127.48 -29.99 -16.85
CA SER A 534 -128.67 -30.36 -17.64
C SER A 534 -129.49 -31.44 -16.92
N VAL A 535 -128.85 -32.57 -16.59
CA VAL A 535 -129.48 -33.69 -15.87
C VAL A 535 -130.02 -33.24 -14.50
N LYS A 536 -129.35 -32.29 -13.82
CA LYS A 536 -129.86 -31.71 -12.58
C LYS A 536 -131.13 -30.89 -12.82
N SER A 537 -131.17 -30.03 -13.83
CA SER A 537 -132.41 -29.30 -14.17
C SER A 537 -133.55 -30.23 -14.61
N GLU A 538 -133.25 -31.34 -15.28
CA GLU A 538 -134.21 -32.39 -15.63
C GLU A 538 -134.72 -33.11 -14.35
N LEU A 539 -133.83 -33.40 -13.40
CA LEU A 539 -134.18 -34.01 -12.11
C LEU A 539 -135.03 -33.07 -11.24
N ASP A 540 -134.69 -31.78 -11.18
CA ASP A 540 -135.46 -30.77 -10.45
C ASP A 540 -136.91 -30.68 -10.99
N THR A 541 -137.12 -30.85 -12.32
CA THR A 541 -138.47 -30.95 -12.90
C THR A 541 -139.20 -32.24 -12.52
N ALA A 542 -138.52 -33.40 -12.52
CA ALA A 542 -139.12 -34.67 -12.11
C ALA A 542 -139.45 -34.73 -10.60
N GLU A 543 -138.65 -34.10 -9.74
CA GLU A 543 -138.94 -34.00 -8.30
C GLU A 543 -140.20 -33.16 -8.05
N HIS A 544 -140.46 -32.14 -8.88
CA HIS A 544 -141.66 -31.33 -8.77
C HIS A 544 -142.94 -32.14 -9.11
N GLU A 545 -142.92 -32.91 -10.20
CA GLU A 545 -144.01 -33.84 -10.55
C GLU A 545 -144.21 -34.94 -9.49
N ALA A 546 -143.14 -35.47 -8.90
CA ALA A 546 -143.21 -36.50 -7.86
C ALA A 546 -143.89 -35.97 -6.58
N LYS A 547 -143.60 -34.73 -6.16
CA LYS A 547 -144.25 -34.08 -5.00
C LYS A 547 -145.74 -33.89 -5.22
N GLU A 548 -146.16 -33.51 -6.42
CA GLU A 548 -147.58 -33.32 -6.73
C GLU A 548 -148.37 -34.65 -6.73
N ASN A 549 -147.73 -35.75 -7.14
CA ASN A 549 -148.30 -37.10 -7.06
C ASN A 549 -148.38 -37.62 -5.61
N LYS A 550 -147.39 -37.30 -4.74
CA LYS A 550 -147.39 -37.71 -3.32
C LYS A 550 -148.55 -37.10 -2.53
N GLU A 551 -148.88 -35.83 -2.77
CA GLU A 551 -150.00 -35.18 -2.08
C GLU A 551 -151.36 -35.70 -2.55
N ARG A 552 -151.48 -36.13 -3.83
CA ARG A 552 -152.68 -36.84 -4.33
C ARG A 552 -152.90 -38.21 -3.66
N ALA A 553 -151.84 -38.97 -3.39
CA ALA A 553 -151.96 -40.27 -2.73
C ALA A 553 -152.38 -40.16 -1.25
N LYS A 554 -151.92 -39.12 -0.56
CA LYS A 554 -152.17 -38.87 0.87
C LYS A 554 -153.67 -38.70 1.18
N ASN A 555 -154.38 -37.95 0.33
CA ASN A 555 -155.84 -37.76 0.43
C ASN A 555 -156.65 -39.04 0.21
N MET A 556 -156.07 -40.06 -0.44
CA MET A 556 -156.77 -41.30 -0.79
C MET A 556 -156.71 -42.36 0.34
N LEU A 557 -155.67 -42.30 1.18
CA LEU A 557 -155.43 -43.27 2.26
C LEU A 557 -156.27 -42.98 3.51
N GLU A 558 -156.65 -41.72 3.70
CA GLU A 558 -157.50 -41.25 4.81
C GLU A 558 -158.94 -41.80 4.71
N VAL A 559 -159.43 -42.04 3.49
CA VAL A 559 -160.76 -42.62 3.21
C VAL A 559 -160.81 -44.11 3.57
N VAL A 560 -159.86 -44.92 3.09
CA VAL A 560 -159.83 -46.39 3.27
C VAL A 560 -159.70 -46.80 4.75
N THR A 561 -159.05 -45.96 5.57
CA THR A 561 -158.84 -46.23 7.00
C THR A 561 -160.14 -46.14 7.82
N SER A 562 -161.21 -45.53 7.28
CA SER A 562 -162.51 -45.41 7.96
C SER A 562 -163.37 -46.68 7.87
N GLU A 563 -163.28 -47.43 6.76
CA GLU A 563 -164.16 -48.59 6.47
C GLU A 563 -163.69 -49.89 7.12
N THR A 564 -162.39 -50.05 7.37
CA THR A 564 -161.83 -51.25 8.02
C THR A 564 -162.23 -51.39 9.50
N LYS A 565 -162.70 -50.31 10.14
CA LYS A 565 -163.17 -50.33 11.55
C LYS A 565 -164.58 -50.87 11.74
N THR A 566 -165.45 -50.82 10.72
CA THR A 566 -166.86 -51.25 10.83
C THR A 566 -167.05 -52.74 10.56
N LEU A 567 -166.24 -53.37 9.70
CA LEU A 567 -166.40 -54.77 9.32
C LEU A 567 -165.87 -55.79 10.36
N LYS A 568 -165.09 -55.37 11.36
CA LYS A 568 -164.51 -56.30 12.35
C LYS A 568 -165.46 -56.72 13.48
N LYS A 569 -166.57 -55.98 13.70
CA LYS A 569 -167.48 -56.17 14.85
C LYS A 569 -168.64 -57.16 14.63
N SER A 570 -168.92 -57.55 13.39
CA SER A 570 -170.08 -58.40 13.04
C SER A 570 -169.75 -59.88 12.82
N LEU A 571 -168.47 -60.28 12.95
CA LEU A 571 -168.00 -61.65 12.71
C LEU A 571 -167.95 -62.51 14.00
N GLU A 572 -168.20 -61.93 15.18
CA GLU A 572 -167.97 -62.58 16.49
C GLU A 572 -169.15 -63.42 17.04
N GLU A 573 -170.36 -63.34 16.48
CA GLU A 573 -171.58 -63.91 17.11
C GLU A 573 -172.18 -65.20 16.50
N ALA A 574 -171.61 -65.79 15.42
CA ALA A 574 -172.33 -66.81 14.63
C ALA A 574 -171.60 -68.15 14.34
N GLU A 575 -170.76 -68.68 15.25
CA GLU A 575 -169.90 -69.86 14.94
C GLU A 575 -169.90 -71.03 15.97
N LYS A 576 -170.91 -71.18 16.86
CA LYS A 576 -171.13 -72.39 17.70
C LYS A 576 -172.64 -72.66 17.90
N ARG A 577 -173.28 -73.75 17.45
CA ARG A 577 -172.94 -74.96 16.66
C ARG A 577 -174.16 -75.25 15.74
N GLU A 578 -174.16 -76.12 14.74
CA GLU A 578 -173.37 -77.33 14.45
C GLU A 578 -173.39 -77.55 12.92
N LYS A 579 -172.23 -77.63 12.25
CA LYS A 579 -172.07 -77.07 10.88
C LYS A 579 -172.04 -78.05 9.71
N GLN A 580 -173.23 -78.47 9.28
CA GLN A 580 -173.65 -78.65 7.87
C GLN A 580 -175.13 -78.23 7.86
N PRO A 581 -175.63 -77.36 6.94
CA PRO A 581 -175.76 -77.75 5.53
C PRO A 581 -175.82 -76.56 4.49
N ILE A 582 -176.13 -76.89 3.22
CA ILE A 582 -177.05 -76.21 2.26
C ILE A 582 -177.20 -74.67 2.40
N LEU A 583 -176.91 -73.81 1.40
CA LEU A 583 -177.46 -73.78 0.02
C LEU A 583 -176.46 -73.11 -0.98
N ARG A 584 -176.67 -73.32 -2.29
CA ARG A 584 -175.64 -73.25 -3.36
C ARG A 584 -175.57 -71.94 -4.17
N CYS A 585 -174.34 -71.59 -4.62
CA CYS A 585 -173.96 -71.15 -5.99
C CYS A 585 -174.56 -69.84 -6.58
N ILE A 586 -173.83 -68.94 -7.28
CA ILE A 586 -172.42 -68.88 -7.73
C ILE A 586 -171.91 -67.44 -7.53
N ALA A 587 -170.67 -67.23 -7.04
CA ALA A 587 -170.13 -65.90 -6.72
C ALA A 587 -168.67 -65.71 -7.16
N CYS A 588 -168.35 -64.48 -7.62
CA CYS A 588 -167.02 -63.81 -7.72
C CYS A 588 -167.31 -62.37 -8.20
N PRO A 589 -167.14 -61.33 -7.37
CA PRO A 589 -165.88 -60.55 -7.29
C PRO A 589 -165.35 -60.47 -5.82
N SER A 590 -164.18 -59.92 -5.49
CA SER A 590 -163.57 -58.68 -6.01
C SER A 590 -162.05 -58.67 -6.01
N GLU A 591 -161.48 -57.78 -6.83
CA GLU A 591 -160.20 -57.10 -6.59
C GLU A 591 -160.28 -56.44 -5.18
N VAL A 592 -159.26 -56.44 -4.33
CA VAL A 592 -157.96 -55.78 -4.49
C VAL A 592 -156.99 -56.45 -3.52
N THR A 593 -155.72 -56.56 -3.89
CA THR A 593 -154.64 -56.80 -2.92
C THR A 593 -153.43 -55.98 -3.31
N LEU A 594 -153.08 -55.02 -2.45
CA LEU A 594 -151.82 -54.29 -2.53
C LEU A 594 -150.67 -55.21 -2.08
N HIS A 595 -149.65 -55.35 -2.92
CA HIS A 595 -148.30 -55.69 -2.49
C HIS A 595 -147.44 -54.43 -2.61
N VAL A 596 -147.09 -53.82 -1.48
CA VAL A 596 -146.03 -52.79 -1.40
C VAL A 596 -145.20 -53.03 -0.14
N GLU A 597 -144.21 -53.92 -0.29
CA GLU A 597 -142.85 -53.64 0.18
C GLU A 597 -142.14 -53.05 -1.07
N VAL A 598 -141.23 -52.09 -1.02
CA VAL A 598 -140.24 -51.75 0.00
C VAL A 598 -140.15 -50.22 0.13
N LEU A 599 -140.20 -49.71 1.36
CA LEU A 599 -139.83 -48.32 1.64
C LEU A 599 -138.31 -48.18 1.78
N GLU A 600 -137.82 -47.19 1.03
CA GLU A 600 -136.98 -46.07 1.50
C GLU A 600 -135.79 -46.38 2.42
N GLY A 601 -134.59 -46.16 1.86
CA GLY A 601 -133.47 -45.64 2.64
C GLY A 601 -133.46 -44.11 2.61
N GLN A 602 -133.00 -43.52 3.72
CA GLN A 602 -132.60 -42.12 3.90
C GLN A 602 -133.72 -41.07 4.04
N GLU A 603 -134.20 -40.95 5.29
CA GLU A 603 -134.44 -39.65 5.95
C GLU A 603 -133.22 -38.72 5.69
N GLN A 604 -133.36 -37.45 5.29
CA GLN A 604 -133.90 -36.29 6.02
C GLN A 604 -133.08 -35.82 7.24
N GLU A 605 -133.05 -34.48 7.38
CA GLU A 605 -132.62 -33.64 8.52
C GLU A 605 -131.11 -33.44 8.85
N SER A 606 -130.56 -32.39 8.23
CA SER A 606 -130.33 -31.08 8.89
C SER A 606 -129.58 -30.94 10.24
N LEU A 607 -128.41 -30.29 10.13
CA LEU A 607 -127.78 -29.33 11.08
C LEU A 607 -127.09 -29.78 12.41
N LEU A 608 -125.79 -29.47 12.44
CA LEU A 608 -124.99 -28.81 13.50
C LEU A 608 -124.67 -29.48 14.87
N LEU A 609 -123.35 -29.43 15.15
CA LEU A 609 -122.67 -29.15 16.43
C LEU A 609 -122.54 -30.23 17.52
N PHE A 610 -121.27 -30.39 17.97
CA PHE A 610 -120.80 -30.66 19.35
C PHE A 610 -121.28 -31.96 20.06
N THR A 611 -120.50 -32.68 20.87
CA THR A 611 -119.05 -32.75 21.20
C THR A 611 -118.88 -33.89 22.22
N LEU A 612 -117.71 -34.57 22.24
CA LEU A 612 -117.15 -35.30 23.41
C LEU A 612 -117.96 -36.56 23.84
N THR A 613 -117.39 -37.58 24.51
CA THR A 613 -116.17 -37.65 25.33
C THR A 613 -115.62 -39.09 25.42
N SER A 614 -114.30 -39.21 25.68
CA SER A 614 -113.63 -40.32 26.41
C SER A 614 -113.46 -41.71 25.76
N ALA A 615 -112.36 -42.44 25.97
CA ALA A 615 -111.02 -42.11 26.51
C ALA A 615 -110.01 -43.27 26.33
N ILE A 616 -108.72 -43.01 26.63
CA ILE A 616 -107.72 -43.98 27.20
C ILE A 616 -107.21 -45.10 26.26
N LEU A 617 -105.91 -45.36 25.99
CA LEU A 617 -104.56 -44.77 26.22
C LEU A 617 -103.66 -45.32 25.07
N THR A 618 -102.50 -44.82 24.62
CA THR A 618 -101.59 -43.67 24.85
C THR A 618 -100.80 -43.49 23.52
N GLY A 619 -99.92 -42.50 23.25
CA GLY A 619 -99.32 -41.39 24.00
C GLY A 619 -97.83 -41.29 23.61
N ARG A 620 -97.23 -40.17 23.16
CA ARG A 620 -97.63 -38.75 23.20
C ARG A 620 -97.28 -37.99 21.91
N LYS A 621 -97.90 -36.81 21.79
CA LYS A 621 -97.78 -35.70 20.80
C LYS A 621 -96.99 -34.50 21.45
N PRO A 622 -96.90 -33.28 20.86
CA PRO A 622 -96.46 -32.89 19.50
C PRO A 622 -95.62 -31.58 19.48
N ASP A 623 -95.32 -31.05 18.29
CA ASP A 623 -94.92 -29.64 18.06
C ASP A 623 -96.12 -28.64 18.06
N PHE A 624 -95.82 -27.33 18.16
CA PHE A 624 -96.70 -26.18 17.86
C PHE A 624 -95.86 -25.17 17.02
N LEU A 625 -96.24 -24.78 15.80
CA LEU A 625 -97.07 -23.59 15.42
C LEU A 625 -96.48 -22.23 15.87
N GLN A 626 -96.49 -21.11 15.12
CA GLN A 626 -96.83 -20.75 13.73
C GLN A 626 -96.45 -19.25 13.48
N ALA A 627 -96.44 -18.76 12.22
CA ALA A 627 -96.34 -17.33 11.81
C ALA A 627 -94.97 -16.64 12.03
N GLY A 628 -94.61 -15.52 11.38
CA GLY A 628 -95.27 -14.79 10.29
C GLY A 628 -94.98 -13.27 10.34
N VAL A 629 -94.06 -12.79 9.48
CA VAL A 629 -93.82 -11.40 9.01
C VAL A 629 -93.80 -10.24 10.04
N GLU A 630 -92.62 -9.60 10.21
CA GLU A 630 -92.34 -8.13 10.30
C GLU A 630 -90.98 -7.90 10.99
N LYS A 631 -90.32 -6.74 11.03
CA LYS A 631 -89.92 -5.69 10.07
C LYS A 631 -89.19 -4.63 10.92
N CYS A 632 -88.00 -4.19 10.50
CA CYS A 632 -87.31 -2.96 10.93
C CYS A 632 -86.91 -2.70 12.42
N ASN A 633 -85.59 -2.60 12.58
CA ASN A 633 -84.85 -1.45 13.15
C ASN A 633 -84.47 -1.34 14.64
N MET A 634 -83.18 -0.94 14.79
CA MET A 634 -82.65 0.19 15.58
C MET A 634 -81.97 -0.05 16.96
N LEU A 635 -80.76 0.54 17.05
CA LEU A 635 -80.01 0.97 18.25
C LEU A 635 -79.18 -0.12 18.99
N LYS A 636 -78.02 0.15 19.62
CA LYS A 636 -77.36 1.43 19.98
C LYS A 636 -75.84 1.28 20.27
N LYS A 637 -75.02 2.13 19.61
CA LYS A 637 -73.93 2.99 20.17
C LYS A 637 -72.61 2.46 20.81
N LYS A 638 -71.55 3.26 20.48
CA LYS A 638 -70.32 3.67 21.24
C LYS A 638 -69.05 2.80 21.05
N LYS A 639 -67.96 3.33 20.46
CA LYS A 639 -66.95 4.36 20.91
C LYS A 639 -65.84 3.71 21.79
N ILE A 640 -64.52 4.00 21.72
CA ILE A 640 -63.79 5.17 21.17
C ILE A 640 -62.25 4.95 20.96
N LEU A 641 -61.63 5.73 20.06
CA LEU A 641 -60.22 6.23 19.91
C LEU A 641 -59.00 5.60 20.63
N TYR A 642 -57.93 5.32 19.84
CA TYR A 642 -56.59 5.98 19.85
C TYR A 642 -55.83 5.55 18.54
N SER A 643 -55.27 6.36 17.63
CA SER A 643 -54.41 7.58 17.68
C SER A 643 -52.95 7.26 18.04
N ILE A 644 -51.86 7.68 17.36
CA ILE A 644 -51.59 8.45 16.11
C ILE A 644 -50.09 8.25 15.68
N CYS A 645 -49.74 8.51 14.40
CA CYS A 645 -48.41 8.85 13.79
C CYS A 645 -47.08 8.21 14.29
N LEU A 646 -46.17 7.79 13.39
CA LEU A 646 -45.42 8.73 12.54
C LEU A 646 -45.04 8.24 11.12
N HIS A 647 -44.86 9.21 10.22
CA HIS A 647 -44.34 9.08 8.84
C HIS A 647 -42.82 8.76 8.80
N ARG A 648 -42.13 8.39 7.72
CA ARG A 648 -42.38 7.93 6.32
C ARG A 648 -41.24 8.50 5.43
N GLN A 649 -40.45 7.64 4.77
CA GLN A 649 -39.55 7.93 3.62
C GLN A 649 -38.37 8.91 3.91
N THR A 650 -37.18 8.83 3.29
CA THR A 650 -36.66 8.31 1.99
C THR A 650 -35.27 7.66 2.19
N GLN A 651 -34.83 6.58 1.51
CA GLN A 651 -34.31 6.51 0.11
C GLN A 651 -33.18 7.56 -0.14
N GLN A 652 -31.99 7.26 -0.70
CA GLN A 652 -31.33 6.00 -1.15
C GLN A 652 -29.82 6.29 -1.45
N ASN A 653 -29.00 5.24 -1.59
CA ASN A 653 -27.77 5.14 -2.42
C ASN A 653 -26.39 5.74 -2.02
N LYS A 654 -25.42 4.80 -1.95
CA LYS A 654 -24.09 4.77 -2.63
C LYS A 654 -22.89 5.60 -2.10
N THR A 655 -21.95 4.84 -1.50
CA THR A 655 -20.48 4.98 -1.65
C THR A 655 -20.03 4.57 -3.08
N PRO A 656 -18.74 4.62 -3.53
CA PRO A 656 -17.47 4.74 -2.78
C PRO A 656 -16.33 5.58 -3.44
N ARG A 657 -15.11 5.45 -2.86
CA ARG A 657 -13.72 5.72 -3.37
C ARG A 657 -13.00 7.03 -2.99
N ASN A 658 -11.91 6.82 -2.24
CA ASN A 658 -10.53 7.26 -2.47
C ASN A 658 -10.23 8.71 -2.94
N GLY A 659 -9.57 9.49 -2.08
CA GLY A 659 -8.12 9.65 -2.26
C GLY A 659 -7.51 11.06 -2.43
N TRP A 660 -6.38 11.24 -1.73
CA TRP A 660 -5.16 11.98 -2.14
C TRP A 660 -5.05 13.51 -2.01
N ARG A 661 -3.80 13.90 -1.69
CA ARG A 661 -3.11 15.21 -1.69
C ARG A 661 -3.44 16.14 -0.51
N LYS A 662 -2.46 16.57 0.32
CA LYS A 662 -1.11 17.17 0.09
C LYS A 662 -1.20 18.68 -0.12
N CYS A 663 -1.26 19.43 1.00
CA CYS A 663 -0.99 20.86 1.02
C CYS A 663 0.49 21.10 1.34
N GLN A 664 1.18 21.70 0.38
CA GLN A 664 2.52 22.26 0.55
C GLN A 664 2.35 23.77 0.33
N MET A 665 2.64 24.59 1.33
CA MET A 665 2.81 26.04 1.12
C MET A 665 4.04 26.55 1.85
N VAL A 666 4.63 27.57 1.24
CA VAL A 666 5.98 28.10 1.47
C VAL A 666 5.89 29.47 2.13
N HIS A 667 7.02 29.96 2.63
CA HIS A 667 7.33 31.26 3.24
C HIS A 667 7.32 31.27 4.78
N GLY A 668 8.29 31.91 5.46
CA GLY A 668 9.39 32.74 4.95
C GLY A 668 10.68 32.71 5.80
N LYS A 669 11.78 33.21 5.21
CA LYS A 669 13.08 33.42 5.86
C LYS A 669 13.04 34.63 6.80
N ILE A 670 13.77 34.57 7.92
CA ILE A 670 14.63 35.61 8.55
C ILE A 670 15.24 34.93 9.82
N ARG A 671 16.52 34.53 9.87
CA ARG A 671 17.81 35.27 9.88
C ARG A 671 18.24 35.77 11.29
N ARG A 672 19.05 34.95 11.98
CA ARG A 672 20.25 35.28 12.83
C ARG A 672 20.76 33.95 13.44
N GLN A 673 22.00 33.53 13.14
CA GLN A 673 23.22 33.75 13.96
C GLN A 673 23.08 33.30 15.42
N ARG A 674 24.07 32.68 16.09
CA ARG A 674 25.34 31.99 15.78
C ARG A 674 25.92 31.77 17.20
N ASN A 675 26.31 30.55 17.58
CA ASN A 675 27.24 30.20 18.67
C ASN A 675 26.92 30.73 20.11
N GLY A 676 27.12 29.99 21.20
CA GLY A 676 28.00 28.84 21.41
C GLY A 676 29.29 29.28 22.11
N PHE A 677 29.62 28.61 23.21
CA PHE A 677 30.68 28.94 24.20
C PHE A 677 30.38 30.17 25.10
N GLY A 678 30.81 30.21 26.36
CA GLY A 678 31.51 29.18 27.13
C GLY A 678 32.56 29.75 28.10
N VAL A 679 32.26 29.69 29.40
CA VAL A 679 33.20 29.61 30.54
C VAL A 679 34.31 30.69 30.70
N ARG A 680 34.08 31.56 31.70
CA ARG A 680 35.01 32.04 32.76
C ARG A 680 36.54 32.11 32.49
N LYS A 681 37.10 33.31 32.62
CA LYS A 681 38.24 33.68 33.52
C LYS A 681 38.36 35.21 33.54
N SER A 682 38.01 35.87 34.66
CA SER A 682 38.86 36.22 35.82
C SER A 682 39.57 37.58 35.67
N ASN A 683 39.22 38.51 36.56
CA ASN A 683 39.70 39.89 36.64
C ASN A 683 41.24 40.03 36.69
N LEU A 684 41.79 41.08 36.05
CA LEU A 684 42.91 41.85 36.63
C LEU A 684 42.95 43.30 36.09
N CYS A 685 43.49 44.19 36.93
CA CYS A 685 43.65 45.65 36.86
C CYS A 685 43.65 46.41 35.51
N ARG A 686 42.68 47.32 35.37
CA ARG A 686 42.80 48.80 35.57
C ARG A 686 44.16 49.48 35.22
N LEU A 687 44.06 50.65 34.57
CA LEU A 687 45.09 51.69 34.29
C LEU A 687 45.98 51.53 33.03
N LEU A 688 45.64 52.24 31.95
CA LEU A 688 46.28 53.53 31.67
C LEU A 688 45.43 54.38 30.70
N LYS A 689 45.65 55.70 30.73
CA LYS A 689 44.80 56.73 30.12
C LYS A 689 45.68 57.67 29.31
N SER A 690 45.12 58.22 28.23
CA SER A 690 45.50 59.51 27.59
C SER A 690 46.61 59.56 26.52
N ARG A 691 46.27 60.33 25.48
CA ARG A 691 47.14 61.18 24.62
C ARG A 691 48.07 60.46 23.61
N THR A 692 48.29 60.98 22.38
CA THR A 692 48.01 62.34 21.86
C THR A 692 47.61 62.32 20.37
N GLN A 693 46.80 63.31 19.95
CA GLN A 693 46.46 63.63 18.56
C GLN A 693 47.21 64.91 18.13
N LEU A 694 47.90 64.90 16.98
CA LEU A 694 48.36 66.06 16.18
C LEU A 694 48.91 65.47 14.85
N ILE A 695 48.21 65.56 13.73
CA ILE A 695 48.05 66.71 12.81
C ILE A 695 49.38 67.13 12.15
N SER A 696 49.51 66.85 10.86
CA SER A 696 49.71 67.88 9.82
C SER A 696 49.50 67.28 8.42
N ASP A 697 48.63 67.93 7.65
CA ASP A 697 48.41 67.63 6.22
C ASP A 697 49.53 68.23 5.36
N THR A 698 49.80 67.62 4.20
CA THR A 698 50.15 68.39 2.99
C THR A 698 49.79 67.61 1.73
N LYS A 699 49.01 68.24 0.84
CA LYS A 699 48.68 67.77 -0.52
C LYS A 699 49.24 68.75 -1.54
N CYS A 700 49.86 68.22 -2.60
CA CYS A 700 49.92 68.70 -3.99
C CYS A 700 50.55 67.55 -4.80
N SER A 701 49.92 66.85 -5.76
CA SER A 701 49.28 67.25 -7.04
C SER A 701 50.28 67.60 -8.17
N VAL A 702 49.85 67.38 -9.43
CA VAL A 702 50.62 67.41 -10.72
C VAL A 702 51.31 66.06 -11.03
N THR A 703 50.72 65.10 -11.76
CA THR A 703 50.25 64.96 -13.17
C THR A 703 51.32 64.60 -14.21
N GLU A 704 51.08 63.44 -14.84
CA GLU A 704 51.37 63.01 -16.23
C GLU A 704 52.65 63.47 -16.95
N ASP A 705 53.42 62.48 -17.43
CA ASP A 705 53.75 62.42 -18.87
C ASP A 705 54.12 61.00 -19.34
N ARG A 706 53.76 60.65 -20.58
CA ARG A 706 54.30 59.52 -21.38
C ARG A 706 55.01 60.11 -22.61
N PRO A 707 56.00 59.42 -23.18
CA PRO A 707 55.72 58.89 -24.53
C PRO A 707 56.34 57.53 -24.90
N ASN A 708 55.73 56.97 -25.94
CA ASN A 708 56.24 56.06 -26.99
C ASN A 708 57.68 56.42 -27.50
N GLU A 709 58.47 55.61 -28.25
CA GLU A 709 58.34 54.24 -28.82
C GLU A 709 59.69 53.77 -29.47
N LYS A 710 59.85 52.45 -29.71
CA LYS A 710 60.86 51.67 -30.48
C LYS A 710 62.00 52.39 -31.27
N VAL A 711 63.24 51.92 -31.09
CA VAL A 711 64.24 51.42 -32.12
C VAL A 711 65.22 50.50 -31.37
N ARG A 712 65.34 49.17 -31.57
CA ARG A 712 65.80 48.29 -32.69
C ARG A 712 67.34 48.17 -32.88
N LYS A 713 67.89 47.04 -32.42
CA LYS A 713 69.15 46.34 -32.82
C LYS A 713 70.51 47.04 -32.65
N MET A 714 71.41 46.42 -31.87
CA MET A 714 72.69 45.86 -32.35
C MET A 714 73.16 44.71 -31.43
N LEU A 715 73.59 43.61 -32.06
CA LEU A 715 74.48 42.53 -31.54
C LEU A 715 75.86 42.77 -32.20
N PRO A 716 77.01 42.38 -31.62
CA PRO A 716 77.41 40.97 -31.39
C PRO A 716 77.87 40.70 -29.94
N GLU A 717 77.83 39.47 -29.40
CA GLU A 717 78.49 38.21 -29.79
C GLU A 717 80.02 38.18 -29.57
N HIS A 718 80.47 37.08 -28.96
CA HIS A 718 81.79 36.89 -28.32
C HIS A 718 82.71 35.97 -29.15
N THR A 719 84.00 35.98 -28.77
CA THR A 719 84.99 34.87 -28.90
C THR A 719 85.39 34.34 -30.28
N SER A 720 86.65 34.60 -30.68
CA SER A 720 87.74 33.59 -30.81
C SER A 720 88.98 34.29 -31.40
N SER A 721 90.13 34.37 -30.73
CA SER A 721 91.14 33.33 -30.41
C SER A 721 92.30 33.33 -31.41
N LEU A 722 93.49 32.96 -30.91
CA LEU A 722 94.82 33.12 -31.50
C LEU A 722 95.30 31.87 -32.28
N LEU A 723 96.42 32.04 -33.01
CA LEU A 723 97.30 31.02 -33.65
C LEU A 723 96.68 30.32 -34.88
N LEU A 724 97.16 30.57 -36.10
CA LEU A 724 98.54 30.38 -36.56
C LEU A 724 98.89 31.30 -37.76
#